data_AF-A0AA96MFL0-F1
#
_entry.id   AF-A0AA96MFL0-F1
#
_cell.length_a   1.000
_cell.length_b   1.000
_cell.length_c   1.000
_cell.angle_alpha   90.00
_cell.angle_beta   90.00
_cell.angle_gamma   90.00
#
_symmetry.space_group_name_H-M   'P 1'
#
loop_
_entity.id
_entity.type
_entity.pdbx_description
1 polymer ?
#
loop_
_entity_poly.entity_id
_entity_poly.type
_entity_poly.pdbx_seq_one_letter_code
_entity_poly.pdbx_strand_id
1 'polypeptide(L)'
;MDTPGLSLCMIVKDEAQHLENCLLSVQGIVSEIIIADTGSTDGSIEIARRFGARVIEVPWEHDFSKARNVTLCAASSPWILVLDADEVLADWKTEEVNLLLEAAEAWGYFLPFIHYVGGTGGEDYVTDHVCRLFRNDERIHFRGSIHEEAASSIWALPEGHIAYAGLPVHHYGYLDGELQRKDKASRNLKLIRAALKHDPDNIQLKYALGTEYYQQEQYGAAAGVLLPLLNQVPAGSGYTADLYLKTAYALQSAGKPEEAIAVYEAGRILYADFTDLLESYAGLLEEQGNYPQAYELLQAALLSGDAARRYPSSSGSGTSRTRCSAGQLCEKLFLYEEAAGHYEQAIRCRPGSPAAWEQLAALCLLGGQEERLTVFTRQLLPSLSPDLLSRLVPAALNARAAGWLAALCAAPHLPEAVRQVLQVLLGTLFRQPEQPCTAAVQLERLLPGAPEQPWLSGYLWALSCRSGDTAAAGLWLERLAPHRHGLSAVHRCLAEPAGGAPVSPAAQQPETALPDGYPAGSRKQAGSGPACQPPQGSRLSPDALTPASGCLNARTNGQTGADAACPLLQNMTGAEQSAEQPLSFPDLSYAAQLLAQAGAWDNLLLLHSLTGTTHFRWSRLPQPLLHGLLHAPAPFRIQWCAMYDRQAHDYISPGDAAEWLLYAALSTSCGLMPQLTPADEHTLRQSGGTAAAIGISYHNLLLAAEAFPQRQLTAPVAGNIPWLLLVRSALQEARQHRSI
;
A
#
# COMPACT_ATOMS: atom_id res chain seq x y z
N MET A 1 -6.34 13.02 -46.94
CA MET A 1 -4.93 12.67 -46.64
C MET A 1 -4.83 11.20 -46.99
N ASP A 2 -3.83 10.84 -47.79
CA ASP A 2 -3.69 9.46 -48.26
C ASP A 2 -3.37 8.55 -47.07
N THR A 3 -4.06 7.42 -46.98
CA THR A 3 -3.86 6.41 -45.94
C THR A 3 -2.42 5.90 -46.02
N PRO A 4 -1.69 5.75 -44.90
CA PRO A 4 -0.34 5.21 -44.92
C PRO A 4 -0.29 3.87 -45.65
N GLY A 5 0.79 3.62 -46.41
CA GLY A 5 1.02 2.33 -47.06
C GLY A 5 1.42 1.25 -46.05
N LEU A 6 0.47 0.84 -45.21
CA LEU A 6 0.69 0.00 -44.03
C LEU A 6 -0.34 -1.14 -43.98
N SER A 7 0.15 -2.39 -44.03
CA SER A 7 -0.67 -3.60 -43.86
C SER A 7 -0.71 -4.02 -42.41
N LEU A 8 -1.89 -4.28 -41.85
CA LEU A 8 -2.02 -5.00 -40.59
C LEU A 8 -1.99 -6.51 -40.86
N CYS A 9 -1.09 -7.22 -40.20
CA CYS A 9 -0.95 -8.69 -40.27
C CYS A 9 -1.17 -9.32 -38.89
N MET A 10 -2.13 -10.24 -38.77
CA MET A 10 -2.48 -10.87 -37.49
C MET A 10 -2.61 -12.39 -37.62
N ILE A 11 -2.39 -13.11 -36.54
CA ILE A 11 -2.86 -14.50 -36.37
C ILE A 11 -3.99 -14.49 -35.35
N VAL A 12 -5.06 -15.24 -35.59
CA VAL A 12 -6.24 -15.25 -34.71
C VAL A 12 -6.69 -16.69 -34.46
N LYS A 13 -7.14 -16.93 -33.23
CA LYS A 13 -7.92 -18.12 -32.85
C LYS A 13 -8.76 -17.84 -31.62
N ASP A 14 -10.07 -17.86 -31.76
CA ASP A 14 -11.04 -17.74 -30.65
C ASP A 14 -10.86 -16.44 -29.81
N GLU A 15 -10.73 -15.28 -30.47
CA GLU A 15 -10.46 -13.97 -29.86
C GLU A 15 -11.60 -12.95 -30.05
N ALA A 16 -12.86 -13.41 -30.15
CA ALA A 16 -14.00 -12.51 -30.43
C ALA A 16 -14.18 -11.43 -29.35
N GLN A 17 -13.72 -11.68 -28.13
CA GLN A 17 -13.76 -10.73 -27.01
C GLN A 17 -12.86 -9.50 -27.23
N HIS A 18 -11.72 -9.66 -27.89
CA HIS A 18 -10.69 -8.61 -27.98
C HIS A 18 -10.57 -8.02 -29.40
N LEU A 19 -10.80 -8.85 -30.42
CA LEU A 19 -10.53 -8.52 -31.82
C LEU A 19 -11.25 -7.24 -32.30
N GLU A 20 -12.49 -6.99 -31.86
CA GLU A 20 -13.23 -5.79 -32.29
C GLU A 20 -12.54 -4.50 -31.82
N ASN A 21 -12.04 -4.46 -30.58
CA ASN A 21 -11.33 -3.29 -30.06
C ASN A 21 -9.97 -3.09 -30.75
N CYS A 22 -9.24 -4.17 -31.01
CA CYS A 22 -8.00 -4.14 -31.79
C CYS A 22 -8.24 -3.53 -33.18
N LEU A 23 -9.22 -4.06 -33.92
CA LEU A 23 -9.53 -3.62 -35.28
C LEU A 23 -10.12 -2.20 -35.34
N LEU A 24 -10.82 -1.74 -34.29
CA LEU A 24 -11.23 -0.34 -34.17
C LEU A 24 -10.03 0.60 -34.04
N SER A 25 -9.01 0.22 -33.27
CA SER A 25 -7.85 1.07 -32.99
C SER A 25 -6.96 1.36 -34.20
N VAL A 26 -6.97 0.47 -35.20
CA VAL A 26 -6.18 0.61 -36.43
C VAL A 26 -6.92 1.33 -37.55
N GLN A 27 -8.21 1.65 -37.37
CA GLN A 27 -9.01 2.32 -38.40
C GLN A 27 -8.41 3.69 -38.75
N GLY A 28 -8.19 3.92 -40.05
CA GLY A 28 -7.59 5.15 -40.55
C GLY A 28 -6.06 5.21 -40.47
N ILE A 29 -5.41 4.22 -39.85
CA ILE A 29 -3.94 4.08 -39.79
C ILE A 29 -3.43 3.06 -40.81
N VAL A 30 -4.18 1.99 -41.06
CA VAL A 30 -3.79 0.90 -41.97
C VAL A 30 -4.58 0.93 -43.28
N SER A 31 -3.94 0.56 -44.39
CA SER A 31 -4.54 0.48 -45.73
C SER A 31 -5.19 -0.87 -46.02
N GLU A 32 -4.75 -1.93 -45.35
CA GLU A 32 -5.32 -3.28 -45.48
C GLU A 32 -5.16 -4.08 -44.19
N ILE A 33 -6.02 -5.09 -44.02
CA ILE A 33 -6.02 -6.00 -42.86
C ILE A 33 -5.98 -7.44 -43.36
N ILE A 34 -5.02 -8.22 -42.88
CA ILE A 34 -4.79 -9.62 -43.25
C ILE A 34 -4.72 -10.45 -41.98
N ILE A 35 -5.55 -11.49 -41.92
CA ILE A 35 -5.66 -12.36 -40.76
C ILE A 35 -5.48 -13.81 -41.19
N ALA A 36 -4.53 -14.50 -40.58
CA ALA A 36 -4.45 -15.96 -40.63
C ALA A 36 -5.26 -16.56 -39.48
N ASP A 37 -6.36 -17.23 -39.82
CA ASP A 37 -7.16 -17.98 -38.85
C ASP A 37 -6.57 -19.38 -38.66
N THR A 38 -6.22 -19.71 -37.42
CA THR A 38 -5.62 -21.02 -37.08
C THR A 38 -6.63 -22.04 -36.55
N GLY A 39 -7.92 -21.77 -36.79
CA GLY A 39 -9.04 -22.66 -36.49
C GLY A 39 -9.96 -22.11 -35.41
N SER A 40 -10.44 -20.88 -35.59
CA SER A 40 -11.45 -20.26 -34.73
C SER A 40 -12.78 -20.99 -34.83
N THR A 41 -13.48 -21.06 -33.70
CA THR A 41 -14.80 -21.68 -33.54
C THR A 41 -15.82 -20.72 -32.94
N ASP A 42 -15.37 -19.54 -32.49
CA ASP A 42 -16.20 -18.44 -32.01
C ASP A 42 -16.50 -17.41 -33.13
N GLY A 43 -17.02 -16.23 -32.75
CA GLY A 43 -17.39 -15.15 -33.66
C GLY A 43 -16.23 -14.32 -34.25
N SER A 44 -14.97 -14.73 -34.06
CA SER A 44 -13.79 -13.94 -34.47
C SER A 44 -13.78 -13.64 -35.97
N ILE A 45 -14.16 -14.61 -36.81
CA ILE A 45 -14.05 -14.49 -38.26
C ILE A 45 -15.16 -13.60 -38.83
N GLU A 46 -16.35 -13.64 -38.24
CA GLU A 46 -17.43 -12.71 -38.55
C GLU A 46 -17.02 -11.28 -38.22
N ILE A 47 -16.38 -11.06 -37.08
CA ILE A 47 -15.83 -9.75 -36.68
C ILE A 47 -14.77 -9.30 -37.71
N ALA A 48 -13.76 -10.13 -37.98
CA ALA A 48 -12.71 -9.81 -38.96
C ALA A 48 -13.28 -9.36 -40.31
N ARG A 49 -14.24 -10.12 -40.86
CA ARG A 49 -14.87 -9.83 -42.16
C ARG A 49 -15.66 -8.52 -42.14
N ARG A 50 -16.32 -8.16 -41.03
CA ARG A 50 -17.02 -6.87 -40.87
C ARG A 50 -16.09 -5.66 -41.01
N PHE A 51 -14.83 -5.81 -40.63
CA PHE A 51 -13.80 -4.77 -40.76
C PHE A 51 -13.08 -4.80 -42.11
N GLY A 52 -13.51 -5.65 -43.05
CA GLY A 52 -12.91 -5.76 -44.38
C GLY A 52 -11.61 -6.57 -44.41
N ALA A 53 -11.31 -7.35 -43.37
CA ALA A 53 -10.11 -8.16 -43.32
C ALA A 53 -10.14 -9.28 -44.37
N ARG A 54 -8.98 -9.50 -45.02
CA ARG A 54 -8.71 -10.69 -45.81
C ARG A 54 -8.33 -11.83 -44.87
N VAL A 55 -9.27 -12.75 -44.67
CA VAL A 55 -9.07 -13.94 -43.82
C VAL A 55 -8.51 -15.10 -44.64
N ILE A 56 -7.41 -15.69 -44.17
CA ILE A 56 -6.74 -16.85 -44.74
C ILE A 56 -6.81 -17.98 -43.70
N GLU A 57 -7.40 -19.12 -44.06
CA GLU A 57 -7.41 -20.29 -43.19
C GLU A 57 -6.05 -21.00 -43.25
N VAL A 58 -5.43 -21.22 -42.09
CA VAL A 58 -4.10 -21.86 -41.97
C VAL A 58 -4.19 -22.99 -40.93
N PRO A 59 -3.73 -24.22 -41.24
CA PRO A 59 -3.70 -25.28 -40.25
C PRO A 59 -2.74 -24.92 -39.10
N TRP A 60 -3.16 -25.13 -37.85
CA TRP A 60 -2.28 -24.98 -36.69
C TRP A 60 -1.21 -26.08 -36.65
N GLU A 61 0.03 -25.74 -37.01
CA GLU A 61 1.16 -26.68 -37.08
C GLU A 61 2.10 -26.62 -35.86
N HIS A 62 1.61 -26.15 -34.71
CA HIS A 62 2.41 -25.96 -33.50
C HIS A 62 3.60 -24.99 -33.68
N ASP A 63 3.44 -24.00 -34.56
CA ASP A 63 4.47 -23.03 -34.94
C ASP A 63 3.83 -21.67 -35.25
N PHE A 64 4.04 -20.69 -34.37
CA PHE A 64 3.48 -19.34 -34.55
C PHE A 64 4.12 -18.60 -35.73
N SER A 65 5.42 -18.79 -35.98
CA SER A 65 6.12 -18.15 -37.11
C SER A 65 5.51 -18.52 -38.44
N LYS A 66 5.15 -19.80 -38.63
CA LYS A 66 4.51 -20.25 -39.88
C LYS A 66 3.22 -19.49 -40.17
N ALA A 67 2.34 -19.35 -39.18
CA ALA A 67 1.08 -18.63 -39.35
C ALA A 67 1.32 -17.13 -39.61
N ARG A 68 2.28 -16.49 -38.91
CA ARG A 68 2.63 -15.08 -39.16
C ARG A 68 3.24 -14.86 -40.54
N ASN A 69 4.10 -15.77 -41.01
CA ASN A 69 4.73 -15.63 -42.32
C ASN A 69 3.71 -15.77 -43.47
N VAL A 70 2.61 -16.52 -43.27
CA VAL A 70 1.51 -16.57 -44.26
C VAL A 70 0.86 -15.19 -44.44
N THR A 71 0.64 -14.43 -43.35
CA THR A 71 0.06 -13.08 -43.48
C THR A 71 1.03 -12.10 -44.11
N LEU A 72 2.33 -12.19 -43.79
CA LEU A 72 3.36 -11.34 -44.41
C LEU A 72 3.40 -11.52 -45.93
N CYS A 73 3.38 -12.77 -46.41
CA CYS A 73 3.37 -13.08 -47.84
C CYS A 73 2.12 -12.57 -48.58
N ALA A 74 1.02 -12.35 -47.86
CA ALA A 74 -0.23 -11.86 -48.43
C ALA A 74 -0.33 -10.33 -48.45
N ALA A 75 0.56 -9.62 -47.73
CA ALA A 75 0.58 -8.17 -47.61
C ALA A 75 1.05 -7.49 -48.89
N SER A 76 0.36 -6.41 -49.28
CA SER A 76 0.66 -5.67 -50.51
C SER A 76 1.22 -4.28 -50.26
N SER A 77 1.03 -3.74 -49.06
CA SER A 77 1.50 -2.38 -48.71
C SER A 77 3.01 -2.37 -48.40
N PRO A 78 3.72 -1.23 -48.60
CA PRO A 78 5.16 -1.13 -48.40
C PRO A 78 5.67 -1.42 -46.98
N TRP A 79 4.80 -1.26 -45.97
CA TRP A 79 5.09 -1.55 -44.58
C TRP A 79 4.10 -2.54 -43.99
N ILE A 80 4.53 -3.25 -42.96
CA ILE A 80 3.76 -4.21 -42.19
C ILE A 80 3.76 -3.79 -40.73
N LEU A 81 2.57 -3.77 -40.14
CA LEU A 81 2.33 -3.76 -38.70
C LEU A 81 1.80 -5.13 -38.30
N VAL A 82 2.37 -5.72 -37.25
CA VAL A 82 1.90 -6.98 -36.68
C VAL A 82 1.32 -6.73 -35.30
N LEU A 83 0.08 -7.16 -35.08
CA LEU A 83 -0.59 -7.12 -33.78
C LEU A 83 -1.24 -8.47 -33.47
N ASP A 84 -1.39 -8.76 -32.19
CA ASP A 84 -2.24 -9.81 -31.66
C ASP A 84 -3.63 -9.25 -31.32
N ALA A 85 -4.64 -10.11 -31.18
CA ALA A 85 -6.04 -9.67 -31.07
C ALA A 85 -6.37 -8.93 -29.77
N ASP A 86 -5.56 -9.12 -28.73
CA ASP A 86 -5.61 -8.49 -27.41
C ASP A 86 -4.72 -7.23 -27.30
N GLU A 87 -4.22 -6.75 -28.44
CA GLU A 87 -3.41 -5.54 -28.56
C GLU A 87 -4.17 -4.41 -29.26
N VAL A 88 -4.00 -3.18 -28.78
CA VAL A 88 -4.75 -1.99 -29.20
C VAL A 88 -3.75 -0.86 -29.42
N LEU A 89 -3.80 -0.18 -30.57
CA LEU A 89 -2.99 1.02 -30.76
C LEU A 89 -3.41 2.09 -29.75
N ALA A 90 -2.43 2.78 -29.15
CA ALA A 90 -2.70 3.97 -28.37
C ALA A 90 -3.12 5.14 -29.30
N ASP A 91 -2.96 6.38 -28.86
CA ASP A 91 -3.32 7.58 -29.64
C ASP A 91 -2.35 7.87 -30.81
N TRP A 92 -2.16 6.89 -31.70
CA TRP A 92 -1.33 7.05 -32.90
C TRP A 92 -1.95 8.07 -33.84
N LYS A 93 -1.14 9.02 -34.31
CA LYS A 93 -1.56 9.97 -35.34
C LYS A 93 -1.03 9.57 -36.70
N THR A 94 -1.88 9.64 -37.71
CA THR A 94 -1.54 9.32 -39.10
C THR A 94 -0.31 10.07 -39.58
N GLU A 95 -0.15 11.34 -39.19
CA GLU A 95 1.00 12.17 -39.55
C GLU A 95 2.30 11.66 -38.92
N GLU A 96 2.26 11.23 -37.66
CA GLU A 96 3.42 10.69 -36.93
C GLU A 96 3.86 9.34 -37.54
N VAL A 97 2.89 8.50 -37.90
CA VAL A 97 3.14 7.24 -38.62
C VAL A 97 3.78 7.53 -39.98
N ASN A 98 3.19 8.39 -40.81
CA ASN A 98 3.73 8.71 -42.14
C ASN A 98 5.17 9.23 -42.09
N LEU A 99 5.49 10.12 -41.14
CA LEU A 99 6.86 10.62 -40.94
C LEU A 99 7.86 9.49 -40.66
N LEU A 100 7.46 8.48 -39.90
CA LEU A 100 8.29 7.30 -39.65
C LEU A 100 8.42 6.45 -40.91
N LEU A 101 7.31 6.15 -41.60
CA LEU A 101 7.33 5.28 -42.79
C LEU A 101 8.10 5.88 -43.97
N GLU A 102 8.22 7.21 -44.03
CA GLU A 102 9.01 7.94 -45.03
C GLU A 102 10.52 7.97 -44.71
N ALA A 103 10.94 7.61 -43.50
CA ALA A 103 12.34 7.61 -43.12
C ALA A 103 13.13 6.56 -43.92
N ALA A 104 14.12 7.02 -44.69
CA ALA A 104 14.87 6.16 -45.62
C ALA A 104 15.77 5.12 -44.92
N GLU A 105 16.22 5.40 -43.70
CA GLU A 105 17.25 4.62 -43.01
C GLU A 105 16.70 3.48 -42.14
N ALA A 106 15.40 3.45 -41.85
CA ALA A 106 14.81 2.40 -41.03
C ALA A 106 14.20 1.28 -41.89
N TRP A 107 14.50 0.04 -41.51
CA TRP A 107 13.89 -1.18 -42.04
C TRP A 107 12.91 -1.82 -41.07
N GLY A 108 13.01 -1.46 -39.78
CA GLY A 108 12.06 -1.82 -38.75
C GLY A 108 12.04 -0.82 -37.61
N TYR A 109 11.02 -0.95 -36.76
CA TYR A 109 10.84 -0.18 -35.55
C TYR A 109 10.53 -1.08 -34.37
N PHE A 110 11.25 -0.87 -33.26
CA PHE A 110 10.83 -1.29 -31.94
C PHE A 110 9.74 -0.34 -31.44
N LEU A 111 8.58 -0.90 -31.13
CA LEU A 111 7.43 -0.18 -30.58
C LEU A 111 7.32 -0.46 -29.08
N PRO A 112 6.97 0.54 -28.24
CA PRO A 112 6.68 0.31 -26.83
C PRO A 112 5.35 -0.41 -26.66
N PHE A 113 5.37 -1.60 -26.07
CA PHE A 113 4.19 -2.36 -25.67
C PHE A 113 3.92 -2.16 -24.19
N ILE A 114 2.73 -1.69 -23.83
CA ILE A 114 2.29 -1.43 -22.47
C ILE A 114 1.41 -2.59 -22.02
N HIS A 115 1.97 -3.49 -21.22
CA HIS A 115 1.32 -4.68 -20.69
C HIS A 115 0.63 -4.35 -19.37
N TYR A 116 -0.70 -4.24 -19.36
CA TYR A 116 -1.43 -3.95 -18.13
C TYR A 116 -1.49 -5.16 -17.21
N VAL A 117 -1.15 -4.96 -15.94
CA VAL A 117 -1.15 -6.00 -14.90
C VAL A 117 -2.09 -5.60 -13.75
N GLY A 118 -2.73 -6.59 -13.12
CA GLY A 118 -3.62 -6.38 -11.98
C GLY A 118 -5.13 -6.29 -12.31
N GLY A 119 -5.92 -5.75 -11.39
CA GLY A 119 -7.38 -5.64 -11.50
C GLY A 119 -7.84 -4.47 -12.39
N THR A 120 -9.15 -4.39 -12.65
CA THR A 120 -9.76 -3.37 -13.53
C THR A 120 -9.46 -1.96 -13.02
N GLY A 121 -8.59 -1.24 -13.74
CA GLY A 121 -8.14 0.10 -13.41
C GLY A 121 -6.91 0.56 -14.23
N GLY A 122 -6.16 -0.38 -14.82
CA GLY A 122 -5.07 -0.08 -15.78
C GLY A 122 -3.92 0.73 -15.18
N GLU A 123 -3.80 0.69 -13.85
CA GLU A 123 -2.89 1.58 -13.12
C GLU A 123 -1.45 1.05 -13.07
N ASP A 124 -1.27 -0.26 -13.08
CA ASP A 124 0.03 -0.91 -13.11
C ASP A 124 0.25 -1.57 -14.48
N TYR A 125 1.46 -1.39 -15.02
CA TYR A 125 1.82 -1.97 -16.31
C TYR A 125 3.32 -2.28 -16.37
N VAL A 126 3.72 -3.10 -17.32
CA VAL A 126 5.11 -3.30 -17.71
C VAL A 126 5.26 -2.87 -19.16
N THR A 127 6.28 -2.08 -19.46
CA THR A 127 6.59 -1.69 -20.83
C THR A 127 7.68 -2.60 -21.39
N ASP A 128 7.53 -3.09 -22.62
CA ASP A 128 8.59 -3.75 -23.40
C ASP A 128 8.72 -3.11 -24.79
N HIS A 129 9.80 -3.40 -25.53
CA HIS A 129 10.04 -2.89 -26.88
C HIS A 129 10.16 -4.03 -27.89
N VAL A 130 9.17 -4.16 -28.78
CA VAL A 130 9.08 -5.29 -29.72
C VAL A 130 9.10 -4.81 -31.17
N CYS A 131 9.84 -5.50 -32.04
CA CYS A 131 9.90 -5.18 -33.46
C CYS A 131 8.66 -5.72 -34.18
N ARG A 132 7.65 -4.85 -34.31
CA ARG A 132 6.33 -5.18 -34.89
C ARG A 132 5.92 -4.29 -36.06
N LEU A 133 6.73 -3.29 -36.40
CA LEU A 133 6.55 -2.42 -37.56
C LEU A 133 7.80 -2.48 -38.44
N PHE A 134 7.69 -2.94 -39.67
CA PHE A 134 8.85 -3.13 -40.55
C PHE A 134 8.47 -3.12 -42.04
N ARG A 135 9.47 -2.97 -42.91
CA ARG A 135 9.27 -2.96 -44.36
C ARG A 135 8.72 -4.30 -44.86
N ASN A 136 7.82 -4.24 -45.83
CA ASN A 136 7.33 -5.42 -46.53
C ASN A 136 8.37 -5.87 -47.57
N ASP A 137 9.29 -6.74 -47.15
CA ASP A 137 10.34 -7.33 -47.97
C ASP A 137 10.35 -8.85 -47.73
N GLU A 138 10.41 -9.65 -48.80
CA GLU A 138 10.36 -11.11 -48.73
C GLU A 138 11.49 -11.75 -47.90
N ARG A 139 12.58 -11.01 -47.68
CA ARG A 139 13.70 -11.46 -46.84
C ARG A 139 13.38 -11.37 -45.36
N ILE A 140 12.41 -10.53 -44.96
CA ILE A 140 11.97 -10.35 -43.57
C ILE A 140 10.90 -11.39 -43.24
N HIS A 141 11.15 -12.18 -42.19
CA HIS A 141 10.25 -13.25 -41.76
C HIS A 141 10.43 -13.55 -40.27
N PHE A 142 9.36 -14.02 -39.65
CA PHE A 142 9.38 -14.53 -38.29
C PHE A 142 10.15 -15.85 -38.22
N ARG A 143 10.95 -16.00 -37.15
CA ARG A 143 11.68 -17.23 -36.81
C ARG A 143 11.35 -17.67 -35.39
N GLY A 144 11.35 -18.99 -35.18
CA GLY A 144 11.06 -19.62 -33.89
C GLY A 144 9.62 -20.14 -33.80
N SER A 145 9.42 -21.36 -33.31
CA SER A 145 8.07 -21.94 -33.19
C SER A 145 7.23 -21.30 -32.08
N ILE A 146 7.89 -20.61 -31.13
CA ILE A 146 7.33 -19.85 -30.02
C ILE A 146 8.31 -18.73 -29.63
N HIS A 147 7.78 -17.61 -29.11
CA HIS A 147 8.53 -16.35 -28.93
C HIS A 147 9.14 -15.90 -30.26
N GLU A 148 8.34 -16.01 -31.31
CA GLU A 148 8.72 -15.69 -32.66
C GLU A 148 9.07 -14.21 -32.82
N GLU A 149 10.14 -13.93 -33.56
CA GLU A 149 10.61 -12.58 -33.79
C GLU A 149 11.06 -12.39 -35.24
N ALA A 150 10.91 -11.16 -35.74
CA ALA A 150 11.30 -10.78 -37.10
C ALA A 150 12.62 -9.99 -37.14
N ALA A 151 13.08 -9.45 -36.00
CA ALA A 151 14.24 -8.56 -35.93
C ALA A 151 15.52 -9.22 -36.43
N SER A 152 15.74 -10.51 -36.14
CA SER A 152 16.92 -11.24 -36.61
C SER A 152 17.01 -11.34 -38.13
N SER A 153 15.85 -11.45 -38.81
CA SER A 153 15.81 -11.47 -40.27
C SER A 153 16.16 -10.10 -40.86
N ILE A 154 15.78 -9.01 -40.16
CA ILE A 154 16.14 -7.64 -40.55
C ILE A 154 17.64 -7.42 -40.33
N TRP A 155 18.19 -7.73 -39.15
CA TRP A 155 19.62 -7.54 -38.87
C TRP A 155 20.55 -8.38 -39.76
N ALA A 156 20.04 -9.46 -40.35
CA ALA A 156 20.80 -10.24 -41.33
C ALA A 156 20.99 -9.50 -42.67
N LEU A 157 20.24 -8.43 -42.93
CA LEU A 157 20.37 -7.61 -44.13
C LEU A 157 21.52 -6.61 -43.98
N PRO A 158 22.31 -6.35 -45.05
CA PRO A 158 23.37 -5.33 -45.02
C PRO A 158 22.86 -3.92 -44.64
N GLU A 159 21.66 -3.60 -45.09
CA GLU A 159 20.93 -2.35 -44.83
C GLU A 159 19.98 -2.44 -43.62
N GLY A 160 19.98 -3.57 -42.91
CA GLY A 160 19.03 -3.95 -41.87
C GLY A 160 19.14 -3.18 -40.57
N HIS A 161 18.66 -1.93 -40.57
CA HIS A 161 18.63 -1.09 -39.38
C HIS A 161 17.22 -1.04 -38.76
N ILE A 162 17.14 -1.26 -37.44
CA ILE A 162 15.91 -1.16 -36.65
C ILE A 162 16.03 0.04 -35.71
N ALA A 163 15.12 1.00 -35.84
CA ALA A 163 15.04 2.18 -34.99
C ALA A 163 14.01 1.97 -33.84
N TYR A 164 13.93 2.94 -32.93
CA TYR A 164 12.85 3.00 -31.93
C TYR A 164 11.80 4.02 -32.37
N ALA A 165 10.53 3.71 -32.17
CA ALA A 165 9.43 4.65 -32.43
C ALA A 165 8.62 4.91 -31.16
N GLY A 166 8.25 6.18 -30.92
CA GLY A 166 7.39 6.58 -29.82
C GLY A 166 5.90 6.31 -30.08
N LEU A 167 5.59 5.10 -30.56
CA LEU A 167 4.27 4.68 -31.00
C LEU A 167 3.76 3.53 -30.12
N PRO A 168 3.13 3.82 -28.98
CA PRO A 168 2.79 2.80 -27.99
C PRO A 168 1.61 1.92 -28.38
N VAL A 169 1.68 0.65 -27.97
CA VAL A 169 0.61 -0.34 -28.14
C VAL A 169 0.18 -0.83 -26.77
N HIS A 170 -1.11 -0.79 -26.48
CA HIS A 170 -1.70 -1.32 -25.25
C HIS A 170 -1.94 -2.82 -25.41
N HIS A 171 -1.47 -3.62 -24.46
CA HIS A 171 -1.65 -5.08 -24.45
C HIS A 171 -2.43 -5.49 -23.18
N TYR A 172 -3.61 -6.07 -23.39
CA TYR A 172 -4.55 -6.43 -22.32
C TYR A 172 -4.57 -7.93 -21.97
N GLY A 173 -3.84 -8.78 -22.70
CA GLY A 173 -3.83 -10.24 -22.52
C GLY A 173 -3.36 -10.73 -21.15
N TYR A 174 -2.71 -9.88 -20.35
CA TYR A 174 -2.33 -10.19 -18.97
C TYR A 174 -3.48 -10.05 -17.97
N LEU A 175 -4.61 -9.42 -18.36
CA LEU A 175 -5.82 -9.32 -17.55
C LEU A 175 -6.70 -10.57 -17.60
N ASP A 176 -6.34 -11.57 -18.41
CA ASP A 176 -7.05 -12.85 -18.55
C ASP A 176 -7.27 -13.57 -17.22
N GLY A 177 -8.34 -14.36 -17.12
CA GLY A 177 -8.61 -15.16 -15.92
C GLY A 177 -7.48 -16.17 -15.63
N GLU A 178 -7.29 -16.54 -14.36
CA GLU A 178 -6.23 -17.48 -13.94
C GLU A 178 -6.22 -18.79 -14.72
N LEU A 179 -7.39 -19.28 -15.13
CA LEU A 179 -7.53 -20.52 -15.90
C LEU A 179 -6.92 -20.39 -17.30
N GLN A 180 -7.25 -19.31 -18.02
CA GLN A 180 -6.72 -19.02 -19.36
C GLN A 180 -5.20 -18.82 -19.32
N ARG A 181 -4.68 -18.13 -18.29
CA ARG A 181 -3.22 -17.99 -18.10
C ARG A 181 -2.54 -19.35 -17.91
N LYS A 182 -3.10 -20.24 -17.09
CA LYS A 182 -2.56 -21.58 -16.86
C LYS A 182 -2.56 -22.45 -18.12
N ASP A 183 -3.60 -22.33 -18.96
CA ASP A 183 -3.68 -23.05 -20.23
C ASP A 183 -2.64 -22.53 -21.23
N LYS A 184 -2.50 -21.20 -21.37
CA LYS A 184 -1.47 -20.55 -22.20
C LYS A 184 -0.06 -20.97 -21.76
N ALA A 185 0.26 -20.88 -20.46
CA ALA A 185 1.57 -21.27 -19.91
C ALA A 185 1.88 -22.76 -20.12
N SER A 186 0.88 -23.63 -19.90
CA SER A 186 1.05 -25.08 -20.10
C SER A 186 1.29 -25.44 -21.56
N ARG A 187 0.64 -24.75 -22.50
CA ARG A 187 0.87 -24.88 -23.94
C ARG A 187 2.29 -24.41 -24.30
N ASN A 188 2.68 -23.23 -23.83
CA ASN A 188 3.99 -22.63 -24.13
C ASN A 188 5.14 -23.54 -23.66
N LEU A 189 5.09 -24.02 -22.42
CA LEU A 189 6.08 -24.96 -21.89
C LEU A 189 6.22 -26.23 -22.74
N LYS A 190 5.12 -26.78 -23.26
CA LYS A 190 5.16 -27.97 -24.13
C LYS A 190 5.88 -27.66 -25.45
N LEU A 191 5.60 -26.52 -26.06
CA LEU A 191 6.24 -26.09 -27.31
C LEU A 191 7.74 -25.82 -27.11
N ILE A 192 8.11 -25.08 -26.07
CA ILE A 192 9.52 -24.77 -25.76
C ILE A 192 10.30 -26.05 -25.50
N ARG A 193 9.76 -26.97 -24.67
CA ARG A 193 10.42 -28.25 -24.40
C ARG A 193 10.54 -29.14 -25.64
N ALA A 194 9.56 -29.09 -26.55
CA ALA A 194 9.66 -29.82 -27.82
C ALA A 194 10.75 -29.22 -28.72
N ALA A 195 10.84 -27.89 -28.83
CA ALA A 195 11.88 -27.20 -29.59
C ALA A 195 13.28 -27.47 -29.02
N LEU A 196 13.46 -27.42 -27.69
CA LEU A 196 14.72 -27.73 -27.01
C LEU A 196 15.17 -29.18 -27.15
N LYS A 197 14.29 -30.13 -27.48
CA LYS A 197 14.72 -31.51 -27.82
C LYS A 197 15.46 -31.56 -29.15
N HIS A 198 15.13 -30.67 -30.07
CA HIS A 198 15.76 -30.58 -31.39
C HIS A 198 17.00 -29.68 -31.37
N ASP A 199 16.96 -28.59 -30.61
CA ASP A 199 18.07 -27.65 -30.45
C ASP A 199 18.35 -27.38 -28.96
N PRO A 200 19.06 -28.30 -28.27
CA PRO A 200 19.26 -28.24 -26.82
C PRO A 200 20.11 -27.06 -26.35
N ASP A 201 20.90 -26.45 -27.24
CA ASP A 201 21.83 -25.37 -26.91
C ASP A 201 21.32 -23.98 -27.27
N ASN A 202 20.09 -23.91 -27.79
CA ASN A 202 19.44 -22.65 -28.12
C ASN A 202 19.25 -21.75 -26.89
N ILE A 203 20.00 -20.65 -26.84
CA ILE A 203 20.02 -19.71 -25.70
C ILE A 203 18.66 -19.04 -25.54
N GLN A 204 18.02 -18.63 -26.64
CA GLN A 204 16.72 -17.96 -26.63
C GLN A 204 15.62 -18.87 -26.08
N LEU A 205 15.60 -20.14 -26.50
CA LEU A 205 14.64 -21.13 -25.97
C LEU A 205 14.89 -21.47 -24.49
N LYS A 206 16.16 -21.50 -24.04
CA LYS A 206 16.48 -21.66 -22.61
C LYS A 206 16.00 -20.45 -21.80
N TYR A 207 16.23 -19.23 -22.29
CA TYR A 207 15.75 -18.01 -21.66
C TYR A 207 14.21 -17.97 -21.60
N ALA A 208 13.53 -18.33 -22.69
CA ALA A 208 12.08 -18.48 -22.72
C ALA A 208 11.58 -19.50 -21.68
N LEU A 209 12.21 -20.68 -21.60
CA LEU A 209 11.89 -21.69 -20.60
C LEU A 209 12.03 -21.17 -19.16
N GLY A 210 13.12 -20.46 -18.87
CA GLY A 210 13.34 -19.86 -17.57
C GLY A 210 12.33 -18.76 -17.23
N THR A 211 11.95 -17.94 -18.21
CA THR A 211 10.89 -16.91 -18.06
C THR A 211 9.53 -17.54 -17.80
N GLU A 212 9.18 -18.64 -18.46
CA GLU A 212 7.93 -19.38 -18.20
C GLU A 212 7.89 -19.98 -16.79
N TYR A 213 9.00 -20.53 -16.29
CA TYR A 213 9.08 -20.95 -14.88
C TYR A 213 8.95 -19.78 -13.92
N TYR A 214 9.57 -18.64 -14.24
CA TYR A 214 9.48 -17.42 -13.43
C TYR A 214 8.03 -16.92 -13.32
N GLN A 215 7.30 -16.86 -14.45
CA GLN A 215 5.89 -16.44 -14.49
C GLN A 215 4.95 -17.39 -13.75
N GLN A 216 5.33 -18.67 -13.62
CA GLN A 216 4.60 -19.66 -12.82
C GLN A 216 5.05 -19.71 -11.36
N GLU A 217 5.85 -18.73 -10.92
CA GLU A 217 6.41 -18.64 -9.56
C GLU A 217 7.26 -19.87 -9.16
N GLN A 218 7.72 -20.64 -10.14
CA GLN A 218 8.63 -21.77 -9.94
C GLN A 218 10.08 -21.28 -9.91
N TYR A 219 10.37 -20.40 -8.95
CA TYR A 219 11.62 -19.63 -8.90
C TYR A 219 12.88 -20.49 -8.83
N GLY A 220 12.85 -21.62 -8.12
CA GLY A 220 13.97 -22.56 -8.09
C GLY A 220 14.28 -23.18 -9.47
N ALA A 221 13.25 -23.54 -10.23
CA ALA A 221 13.40 -24.07 -11.59
C ALA A 221 13.85 -22.97 -12.57
N ALA A 222 13.29 -21.75 -12.43
CA ALA A 222 13.69 -20.59 -13.21
C ALA A 222 15.18 -20.27 -13.01
N ALA A 223 15.63 -20.13 -11.76
CA ALA A 223 17.03 -19.85 -11.43
C ALA A 223 17.97 -20.93 -11.98
N GLY A 224 17.58 -22.21 -11.89
CA GLY A 224 18.37 -23.33 -12.44
C GLY A 224 18.60 -23.26 -13.94
N VAL A 225 17.68 -22.66 -14.71
CA VAL A 225 17.80 -22.47 -16.15
C VAL A 225 18.50 -21.14 -16.49
N LEU A 226 18.15 -20.06 -15.79
CA LEU A 226 18.58 -18.70 -16.14
C LEU A 226 20.01 -18.39 -15.69
N LEU A 227 20.44 -18.83 -14.50
CA LEU A 227 21.76 -18.50 -13.95
C LEU A 227 22.92 -18.92 -14.88
N PRO A 228 22.95 -20.12 -15.49
CA PRO A 228 24.00 -20.50 -16.43
C PRO A 228 24.05 -19.63 -17.70
N LEU A 229 22.95 -18.99 -18.09
CA LEU A 229 22.87 -18.18 -19.30
C LEU A 229 23.60 -16.84 -19.16
N LEU A 230 23.76 -16.32 -17.94
CA LEU A 230 24.49 -15.06 -17.70
C LEU A 230 25.93 -15.09 -18.24
N ASN A 231 26.56 -16.27 -18.29
CA ASN A 231 27.92 -16.44 -18.83
C ASN A 231 27.96 -16.72 -20.34
N GLN A 232 26.80 -16.95 -20.97
CA GLN A 232 26.69 -17.34 -22.39
C GLN A 232 26.18 -16.19 -23.25
N VAL A 233 25.40 -15.28 -22.67
CA VAL A 233 24.79 -14.15 -23.36
C VAL A 233 25.75 -12.96 -23.36
N PRO A 234 26.14 -12.41 -24.53
CA PRO A 234 26.97 -11.21 -24.58
C PRO A 234 26.28 -10.02 -23.91
N ALA A 235 27.06 -9.20 -23.19
CA ALA A 235 26.57 -7.94 -22.64
C ALA A 235 26.00 -7.06 -23.76
N GLY A 236 24.81 -6.48 -23.53
CA GLY A 236 24.11 -5.66 -24.52
C GLY A 236 23.24 -6.43 -25.53
N SER A 237 23.09 -7.76 -25.41
CA SER A 237 21.98 -8.42 -26.12
C SER A 237 20.64 -7.91 -25.54
N GLY A 238 19.63 -7.69 -26.38
CA GLY A 238 18.41 -6.94 -26.04
C GLY A 238 17.63 -7.44 -24.81
N TYR A 239 17.85 -8.69 -24.37
CA TYR A 239 17.19 -9.29 -23.19
C TYR A 239 18.13 -9.53 -21.99
N THR A 240 19.41 -9.16 -22.09
CA THR A 240 20.41 -9.47 -21.05
C THR A 240 20.10 -8.77 -19.72
N ALA A 241 19.67 -7.50 -19.77
CA ALA A 241 19.32 -6.75 -18.57
C ALA A 241 18.17 -7.43 -17.80
N ASP A 242 17.14 -7.84 -18.52
CA ASP A 242 16.01 -8.59 -17.96
C ASP A 242 16.43 -9.97 -17.44
N LEU A 243 17.33 -10.67 -18.13
CA LEU A 243 17.90 -11.93 -17.65
C LEU A 243 18.58 -11.75 -16.28
N TYR A 244 19.33 -10.67 -16.05
CA TYR A 244 19.92 -10.37 -14.73
C TYR A 244 18.84 -10.16 -13.67
N LEU A 245 17.83 -9.32 -13.95
CA LEU A 245 16.73 -9.05 -13.02
C LEU A 245 15.98 -10.33 -12.64
N LYS A 246 15.52 -11.10 -13.62
CA LYS A 246 14.77 -12.35 -13.38
C LYS A 246 15.60 -13.40 -12.67
N THR A 247 16.88 -13.54 -13.01
CA THR A 247 17.77 -14.50 -12.34
C THR A 247 17.95 -14.13 -10.87
N ALA A 248 18.27 -12.87 -10.58
CA ALA A 248 18.50 -12.40 -9.22
C ALA A 248 17.22 -12.54 -8.37
N TYR A 249 16.08 -12.10 -8.90
CA TYR A 249 14.79 -12.24 -8.20
C TYR A 249 14.39 -13.70 -7.98
N ALA A 250 14.61 -14.57 -8.97
CA ALA A 250 14.34 -16.00 -8.83
C ALA A 250 15.23 -16.66 -7.76
N LEU A 251 16.51 -16.27 -7.67
CA LEU A 251 17.40 -16.75 -6.61
C LEU A 251 16.93 -16.27 -5.23
N GLN A 252 16.58 -14.98 -5.09
CA GLN A 252 16.02 -14.42 -3.86
C GLN A 252 14.78 -15.21 -3.42
N SER A 253 13.80 -15.35 -4.33
CA SER A 253 12.53 -16.02 -4.05
C SER A 253 12.67 -17.54 -3.85
N ALA A 254 13.77 -18.14 -4.32
CA ALA A 254 14.14 -19.53 -4.04
C ALA A 254 14.90 -19.72 -2.71
N GLY A 255 15.05 -18.66 -1.90
CA GLY A 255 15.74 -18.72 -0.61
C GLY A 255 17.27 -18.76 -0.72
N LYS A 256 17.83 -18.18 -1.79
CA LYS A 256 19.29 -18.11 -2.05
C LYS A 256 19.77 -16.64 -2.13
N PRO A 257 19.65 -15.85 -1.04
CA PRO A 257 19.90 -14.42 -1.08
C PRO A 257 21.35 -14.05 -1.38
N GLU A 258 22.35 -14.85 -0.95
CA GLU A 258 23.75 -14.55 -1.22
C GLU A 258 24.09 -14.70 -2.72
N GLU A 259 23.54 -15.72 -3.37
CA GLU A 259 23.66 -15.90 -4.82
C GLU A 259 22.95 -14.75 -5.57
N ALA A 260 21.78 -14.34 -5.10
CA ALA A 260 21.03 -13.22 -5.67
C ALA A 260 21.82 -11.90 -5.61
N ILE A 261 22.43 -11.58 -4.46
CA ILE A 261 23.28 -10.39 -4.28
C ILE A 261 24.42 -10.36 -5.29
N ALA A 262 25.09 -11.50 -5.51
CA ALA A 262 26.18 -11.57 -6.49
C ALA A 262 25.70 -11.25 -7.92
N VAL A 263 24.49 -11.73 -8.28
CA VAL A 263 23.88 -11.42 -9.59
C VAL A 263 23.46 -9.95 -9.66
N TYR A 264 22.87 -9.38 -8.61
CA TYR A 264 22.50 -7.96 -8.57
C TYR A 264 23.71 -7.04 -8.70
N GLU A 265 24.81 -7.30 -7.98
CA GLU A 265 26.02 -6.49 -8.09
C GLU A 265 26.63 -6.56 -9.49
N ALA A 266 26.72 -7.77 -10.07
CA ALA A 266 27.19 -7.94 -11.43
C ALA A 266 26.30 -7.21 -12.45
N GLY A 267 24.97 -7.32 -12.29
CA GLY A 267 24.00 -6.64 -13.14
C GLY A 267 24.09 -5.12 -13.01
N ARG A 268 24.22 -4.59 -11.79
CA ARG A 268 24.33 -3.14 -11.54
C ARG A 268 25.58 -2.53 -12.16
N ILE A 269 26.70 -3.26 -12.20
CA ILE A 269 27.92 -2.79 -12.87
C ILE A 269 27.68 -2.62 -14.38
N LEU A 270 26.90 -3.51 -14.99
CA LEU A 270 26.64 -3.52 -16.43
C LEU A 270 25.48 -2.60 -16.83
N TYR A 271 24.46 -2.49 -15.97
CA TYR A 271 23.20 -1.79 -16.22
C TYR A 271 22.90 -0.83 -15.07
N ALA A 272 23.81 0.13 -14.83
CA ALA A 272 23.75 1.05 -13.71
C ALA A 272 22.51 1.97 -13.70
N ASP A 273 21.84 2.10 -14.83
CA ASP A 273 20.62 2.88 -15.05
C ASP A 273 19.35 2.04 -15.20
N PHE A 274 19.43 0.71 -15.01
CA PHE A 274 18.26 -0.15 -15.03
C PHE A 274 17.54 -0.12 -13.68
N THR A 275 16.50 0.71 -13.60
CA THR A 275 15.83 1.06 -12.35
C THR A 275 15.12 -0.10 -11.66
N ASP A 276 14.47 -1.01 -12.41
CA ASP A 276 13.81 -2.19 -11.82
C ASP A 276 14.83 -3.14 -11.16
N LEU A 277 16.05 -3.28 -11.72
CA LEU A 277 17.12 -4.06 -11.11
C LEU A 277 17.60 -3.44 -9.79
N LEU A 278 17.79 -2.11 -9.77
CA LEU A 278 18.20 -1.38 -8.57
C LEU A 278 17.13 -1.44 -7.48
N GLU A 279 15.86 -1.27 -7.84
CA GLU A 279 14.72 -1.37 -6.91
C GLU A 279 14.59 -2.78 -6.34
N SER A 280 14.71 -3.80 -7.19
CA SER A 280 14.65 -5.20 -6.73
C SER A 280 15.80 -5.53 -5.78
N TYR A 281 17.02 -5.02 -6.06
CA TYR A 281 18.15 -5.19 -5.15
C TYR A 281 17.96 -4.43 -3.83
N ALA A 282 17.43 -3.21 -3.89
CA ALA A 282 17.09 -2.45 -2.68
C ALA A 282 16.08 -3.19 -1.81
N GLY A 283 15.07 -3.84 -2.40
CA GLY A 283 14.12 -4.69 -1.68
C GLY A 283 14.78 -5.85 -0.93
N LEU A 284 15.73 -6.54 -1.56
CA LEU A 284 16.50 -7.60 -0.89
C LEU A 284 17.34 -7.06 0.28
N LEU A 285 18.00 -5.91 0.11
CA LEU A 285 18.77 -5.29 1.20
C LEU A 285 17.86 -4.79 2.33
N GLU A 286 16.65 -4.32 2.00
CA GLU A 286 15.63 -3.95 2.98
C GLU A 286 15.18 -5.16 3.81
N GLU A 287 14.94 -6.31 3.18
CA GLU A 287 14.62 -7.58 3.87
C GLU A 287 15.74 -8.01 4.83
N GLN A 288 17.00 -7.72 4.50
CA GLN A 288 18.16 -7.97 5.35
C GLN A 288 18.39 -6.88 6.43
N GLY A 289 17.54 -5.86 6.49
CA GLY A 289 17.67 -4.74 7.43
C GLY A 289 18.78 -3.74 7.08
N ASN A 290 19.38 -3.82 5.89
CA ASN A 290 20.41 -2.91 5.42
C ASN A 290 19.79 -1.69 4.71
N TYR A 291 19.04 -0.91 5.48
CA TYR A 291 18.30 0.26 4.98
C TYR A 291 19.17 1.36 4.36
N PRO A 292 20.38 1.70 4.87
CA PRO A 292 21.22 2.73 4.26
C PRO A 292 21.63 2.36 2.83
N GLN A 293 22.12 1.14 2.60
CA GLN A 293 22.55 0.71 1.27
C GLN A 293 21.36 0.52 0.32
N ALA A 294 20.22 0.02 0.83
CA ALA A 294 18.98 -0.02 0.06
C ALA A 294 18.56 1.38 -0.42
N TYR A 295 18.67 2.39 0.45
CA TYR A 295 18.31 3.76 0.11
C TYR A 295 19.27 4.38 -0.93
N GLU A 296 20.57 4.10 -0.87
CA GLU A 296 21.55 4.50 -1.89
C GLU A 296 21.19 3.94 -3.28
N LEU A 297 20.74 2.68 -3.37
CA LEU A 297 20.30 2.08 -4.63
C LEU A 297 19.05 2.76 -5.18
N LEU A 298 18.07 3.07 -4.32
CA LEU A 298 16.89 3.80 -4.76
C LEU A 298 17.23 5.23 -5.20
N GLN A 299 18.18 5.89 -4.56
CA GLN A 299 18.68 7.19 -5.04
C GLN A 299 19.33 7.08 -6.43
N ALA A 300 20.12 6.03 -6.68
CA ALA A 300 20.68 5.77 -8.00
C ALA A 300 19.58 5.51 -9.06
N ALA A 301 18.52 4.78 -8.70
CA ALA A 301 17.37 4.57 -9.57
C ALA A 301 16.65 5.89 -9.88
N LEU A 302 16.45 6.75 -8.88
CA LEU A 302 15.83 8.07 -9.06
C LEU A 302 16.67 9.02 -9.92
N LEU A 303 18.00 8.95 -9.83
CA LEU A 303 18.91 9.71 -10.69
C LEU A 303 18.83 9.26 -12.15
N SER A 304 18.54 7.97 -12.38
CA SER A 304 18.39 7.39 -13.72
C SER A 304 17.08 7.79 -14.38
N GLY A 305 16.02 8.03 -13.59
CA GLY A 305 14.69 8.39 -14.07
C GLY A 305 13.99 7.23 -14.79
N ASP A 306 12.96 7.54 -15.57
CA ASP A 306 12.24 6.53 -16.34
C ASP A 306 13.15 5.88 -17.40
N ALA A 307 13.44 4.60 -17.20
CA ALA A 307 14.31 3.79 -18.05
C ALA A 307 13.53 2.88 -19.02
N ALA A 308 12.20 2.99 -19.08
CA ALA A 308 11.34 2.11 -19.89
C ALA A 308 11.66 2.13 -21.39
N ARG A 309 12.22 3.24 -21.89
CA ARG A 309 12.68 3.35 -23.29
C ARG A 309 13.88 2.45 -23.65
N ARG A 310 14.58 1.91 -22.65
CA ARG A 310 15.81 1.11 -22.80
C ARG A 310 15.67 -0.31 -22.29
N TYR A 311 14.81 -0.52 -21.29
CA TYR A 311 14.65 -1.80 -20.63
C TYR A 311 13.17 -2.15 -20.48
N PRO A 312 12.83 -3.45 -20.43
CA PRO A 312 11.56 -3.87 -19.89
C PRO A 312 11.41 -3.32 -18.47
N SER A 313 10.40 -2.48 -18.24
CA SER A 313 10.31 -1.71 -16.99
C SER A 313 8.89 -1.61 -16.49
N SER A 314 8.72 -1.74 -15.19
CA SER A 314 7.42 -1.62 -14.55
C SER A 314 7.04 -0.15 -14.37
N SER A 315 5.73 0.13 -14.42
CA SER A 315 5.17 1.46 -14.25
C SER A 315 5.62 2.12 -12.95
N GLY A 316 6.15 3.33 -13.06
CA GLY A 316 6.61 4.12 -11.92
C GLY A 316 8.04 3.81 -11.46
N SER A 317 8.75 2.85 -12.07
CA SER A 317 10.18 2.64 -11.81
C SER A 317 11.00 3.87 -12.21
N GLY A 318 12.08 4.13 -11.48
CA GLY A 318 12.86 5.38 -11.52
C GLY A 318 12.09 6.66 -11.16
N THR A 319 10.80 6.58 -10.82
CA THR A 319 9.90 7.74 -10.68
C THR A 319 8.97 7.62 -9.48
N SER A 320 7.66 7.50 -9.67
CA SER A 320 6.66 7.54 -8.59
C SER A 320 6.76 6.35 -7.64
N ARG A 321 6.94 5.13 -8.17
CA ARG A 321 7.05 3.91 -7.36
C ARG A 321 8.34 3.94 -6.53
N THR A 322 9.47 4.24 -7.18
CA THR A 322 10.78 4.35 -6.52
C THR A 322 10.77 5.39 -5.41
N ARG A 323 10.09 6.53 -5.62
CA ARG A 323 9.91 7.55 -4.58
C ARG A 323 9.09 7.05 -3.40
N CYS A 324 8.02 6.30 -3.64
CA CYS A 324 7.28 5.67 -2.55
C CYS A 324 8.17 4.72 -1.73
N SER A 325 8.94 3.85 -2.39
CA SER A 325 9.88 2.94 -1.71
C SER A 325 10.98 3.71 -0.96
N ALA A 326 11.52 4.77 -1.56
CA ALA A 326 12.52 5.63 -0.94
C ALA A 326 11.97 6.33 0.30
N GLY A 327 10.73 6.83 0.25
CA GLY A 327 10.03 7.39 1.40
C GLY A 327 9.89 6.38 2.53
N GLN A 328 9.50 5.14 2.23
CA GLN A 328 9.36 4.08 3.22
C GLN A 328 10.70 3.73 3.88
N LEU A 329 11.79 3.64 3.13
CA LEU A 329 13.14 3.44 3.68
C LEU A 329 13.58 4.62 4.55
N CYS A 330 13.32 5.86 4.12
CA CYS A 330 13.61 7.05 4.92
C CYS A 330 12.89 7.00 6.27
N GLU A 331 11.65 6.52 6.33
CA GLU A 331 10.95 6.34 7.61
C GLU A 331 11.63 5.32 8.53
N LYS A 332 12.09 4.18 7.99
CA LYS A 332 12.86 3.19 8.76
C LYS A 332 14.19 3.74 9.26
N LEU A 333 14.76 4.70 8.55
CA LEU A 333 15.97 5.44 8.92
C LEU A 333 15.68 6.66 9.83
N PHE A 334 14.42 6.88 10.23
CA PHE A 334 13.99 8.05 11.00
C PHE A 334 14.22 9.42 10.29
N LEU A 335 14.39 9.39 8.97
CA LEU A 335 14.57 10.54 8.07
C LEU A 335 13.21 11.05 7.55
N TYR A 336 12.36 11.53 8.47
CA TYR A 336 10.95 11.81 8.17
C TYR A 336 10.75 12.99 7.20
N GLU A 337 11.64 13.98 7.21
CA GLU A 337 11.55 15.14 6.33
C GLU A 337 11.86 14.76 4.88
N GLU A 338 12.90 13.95 4.69
CA GLU A 338 13.24 13.32 3.41
C GLU A 338 12.13 12.39 2.94
N ALA A 339 11.53 11.60 3.84
CA ALA A 339 10.40 10.73 3.52
C ALA A 339 9.20 11.53 2.98
N ALA A 340 8.83 12.62 3.65
CA ALA A 340 7.77 13.51 3.19
C ALA A 340 8.10 14.11 1.82
N GLY A 341 9.34 14.54 1.61
CA GLY A 341 9.80 15.04 0.31
C GLY A 341 9.67 13.99 -0.81
N HIS A 342 10.00 12.73 -0.55
CA HIS A 342 9.81 11.65 -1.51
C HIS A 342 8.34 11.42 -1.84
N TYR A 343 7.45 11.36 -0.85
CA TYR A 343 6.02 11.18 -1.10
C TYR A 343 5.39 12.35 -1.86
N GLU A 344 5.75 13.59 -1.55
CA GLU A 344 5.33 14.76 -2.33
C GLU A 344 5.73 14.63 -3.80
N GLN A 345 6.96 14.19 -4.05
CA GLN A 345 7.47 14.01 -5.40
C GLN A 345 6.83 12.80 -6.09
N ALA A 346 6.49 11.74 -5.37
CA ALA A 346 5.72 10.61 -5.91
C ALA A 346 4.32 11.06 -6.36
N ILE A 347 3.64 11.85 -5.52
CA ILE A 347 2.33 12.42 -5.80
C ILE A 347 2.40 13.39 -6.99
N ARG A 348 3.45 14.20 -7.12
CA ARG A 348 3.62 15.08 -8.30
C ARG A 348 3.74 14.29 -9.60
N CYS A 349 4.40 13.14 -9.58
CA CYS A 349 4.47 12.25 -10.74
C CYS A 349 3.12 11.57 -11.02
N ARG A 350 2.40 11.16 -9.97
CA ARG A 350 1.12 10.45 -10.08
C ARG A 350 0.12 10.96 -9.03
N PRO A 351 -0.59 12.06 -9.31
CA PRO A 351 -1.45 12.72 -8.32
C PRO A 351 -2.60 11.85 -7.79
N GLY A 352 -3.01 10.85 -8.57
CA GLY A 352 -4.07 9.92 -8.20
C GLY A 352 -3.67 8.82 -7.22
N SER A 353 -2.38 8.67 -6.86
CA SER A 353 -1.91 7.55 -6.02
C SER A 353 -2.40 7.65 -4.57
N PRO A 354 -3.34 6.80 -4.11
CA PRO A 354 -3.87 6.90 -2.75
C PRO A 354 -2.83 6.55 -1.69
N ALA A 355 -1.99 5.54 -1.98
CA ALA A 355 -0.96 5.10 -1.05
C ALA A 355 0.04 6.22 -0.70
N ALA A 356 0.52 6.98 -1.70
CA ALA A 356 1.47 8.07 -1.46
C ALA A 356 0.85 9.20 -0.64
N TRP A 357 -0.40 9.56 -0.94
CA TRP A 357 -1.16 10.55 -0.18
C TRP A 357 -1.42 10.13 1.27
N GLU A 358 -1.76 8.87 1.51
CA GLU A 358 -1.97 8.33 2.85
C GLU A 358 -0.67 8.39 3.68
N GLN A 359 0.49 8.06 3.08
CA GLN A 359 1.78 8.17 3.78
C GLN A 359 2.16 9.63 4.07
N LEU A 360 2.05 10.52 3.07
CA LEU A 360 2.37 11.95 3.25
C LEU A 360 1.47 12.58 4.32
N ALA A 361 0.16 12.36 4.25
CA ALA A 361 -0.79 12.92 5.21
C ALA A 361 -0.46 12.46 6.63
N ALA A 362 -0.20 11.16 6.82
CA ALA A 362 0.16 10.63 8.11
C ALA A 362 1.46 11.24 8.65
N LEU A 363 2.52 11.32 7.84
CA LEU A 363 3.79 11.93 8.26
C LEU A 363 3.65 13.42 8.60
N CYS A 364 3.02 14.19 7.73
CA CYS A 364 2.84 15.63 7.96
C CYS A 364 2.00 15.87 9.22
N LEU A 365 0.91 15.13 9.43
CA LEU A 365 0.07 15.31 10.61
C LEU A 365 0.82 14.91 11.88
N LEU A 366 1.41 13.72 11.94
CA LEU A 366 2.15 13.29 13.14
C LEU A 366 3.39 14.16 13.43
N GLY A 367 3.98 14.77 12.39
CA GLY A 367 5.09 15.72 12.50
C GLY A 367 4.66 17.17 12.78
N GLY A 368 3.37 17.47 12.91
CA GLY A 368 2.87 18.84 13.14
C GLY A 368 3.00 19.77 11.93
N GLN A 369 3.17 19.23 10.72
CA GLN A 369 3.31 19.94 9.45
C GLN A 369 1.97 20.07 8.70
N GLU A 370 0.85 20.35 9.39
CA GLU A 370 -0.47 20.52 8.76
C GLU A 370 -0.47 21.59 7.66
N GLU A 371 0.26 22.70 7.87
CA GLU A 371 0.34 23.79 6.91
C GLU A 371 0.99 23.34 5.59
N ARG A 372 2.10 22.58 5.66
CA ARG A 372 2.75 21.99 4.47
C ARG A 372 1.78 21.13 3.69
N LEU A 373 1.10 20.20 4.37
CA LEU A 373 0.10 19.32 3.78
C LEU A 373 -1.04 20.10 3.12
N THR A 374 -1.50 21.16 3.78
CA THR A 374 -2.58 22.04 3.29
C THR A 374 -2.17 22.77 2.01
N VAL A 375 -0.98 23.39 2.01
CA VAL A 375 -0.45 24.11 0.85
C VAL A 375 -0.24 23.16 -0.32
N PHE A 376 0.35 21.99 -0.07
CA PHE A 376 0.59 20.98 -1.09
C PHE A 376 -0.72 20.44 -1.69
N THR A 377 -1.73 20.17 -0.86
CA THR A 377 -3.07 19.75 -1.31
C THR A 377 -3.70 20.79 -2.24
N ARG A 378 -3.60 22.08 -1.92
CA ARG A 378 -4.14 23.16 -2.76
C ARG A 378 -3.53 23.21 -4.16
N GLN A 379 -2.24 22.89 -4.29
CA GLN A 379 -1.53 22.88 -5.57
C GLN A 379 -2.06 21.80 -6.52
N LEU A 380 -2.69 20.74 -6.00
CA LEU A 380 -3.10 19.57 -6.77
C LEU A 380 -4.62 19.32 -6.74
N LEU A 381 -5.43 20.29 -6.29
CA LEU A 381 -6.89 20.15 -6.17
C LEU A 381 -7.59 19.60 -7.42
N PRO A 382 -7.27 20.06 -8.66
CA PRO A 382 -7.94 19.55 -9.85
C PRO A 382 -7.66 18.06 -10.11
N SER A 383 -6.56 17.54 -9.58
CA SER A 383 -6.12 16.16 -9.80
C SER A 383 -6.62 15.17 -8.75
N LEU A 384 -7.37 15.63 -7.74
CA LEU A 384 -7.90 14.78 -6.67
C LEU A 384 -9.18 14.07 -7.15
N SER A 385 -9.07 12.75 -7.36
CA SER A 385 -10.20 11.91 -7.77
C SER A 385 -11.23 11.74 -6.63
N PRO A 386 -12.49 11.37 -6.94
CA PRO A 386 -13.49 11.04 -5.92
C PRO A 386 -13.05 9.92 -4.96
N ASP A 387 -12.35 8.88 -5.46
CA ASP A 387 -11.80 7.81 -4.62
C ASP A 387 -10.79 8.35 -3.61
N LEU A 388 -9.86 9.18 -4.07
CA LEU A 388 -8.85 9.78 -3.21
C LEU A 388 -9.47 10.70 -2.15
N LEU A 389 -10.44 11.53 -2.54
CA LEU A 389 -11.18 12.39 -1.61
C LEU A 389 -11.90 11.58 -0.53
N SER A 390 -12.43 10.39 -0.87
CA SER A 390 -13.09 9.49 0.09
C SER A 390 -12.16 8.97 1.19
N ARG A 391 -10.83 8.98 0.94
CA ARG A 391 -9.79 8.58 1.91
C ARG A 391 -9.23 9.78 2.68
N LEU A 392 -9.00 10.90 2.00
CA LEU A 392 -8.39 12.10 2.58
C LEU A 392 -9.31 12.87 3.52
N VAL A 393 -10.61 12.96 3.20
CA VAL A 393 -11.58 13.69 4.03
C VAL A 393 -11.72 13.09 5.42
N PRO A 394 -11.92 11.75 5.59
CA PRO A 394 -11.88 11.13 6.92
C PRO A 394 -10.58 11.34 7.68
N ALA A 395 -9.42 11.34 6.99
CA ALA A 395 -8.14 11.61 7.62
C ALA A 395 -8.07 13.03 8.20
N ALA A 396 -8.51 14.04 7.43
CA ALA A 396 -8.56 15.43 7.90
C ALA A 396 -9.50 15.61 9.10
N LEU A 397 -10.65 14.91 9.09
CA LEU A 397 -11.63 14.92 10.18
C LEU A 397 -11.07 14.26 11.45
N ASN A 398 -10.45 13.08 11.31
CA ASN A 398 -9.76 12.40 12.41
C ASN A 398 -8.66 13.26 13.03
N ALA A 399 -7.90 13.97 12.18
CA ALA A 399 -6.86 14.88 12.63
C ALA A 399 -7.36 16.19 13.24
N ARG A 400 -8.67 16.49 13.12
CA ARG A 400 -9.25 17.80 13.42
C ARG A 400 -8.49 18.94 12.72
N ALA A 401 -7.94 18.66 11.54
CA ALA A 401 -7.11 19.55 10.73
C ALA A 401 -7.98 20.50 9.90
N ALA A 402 -8.52 21.53 10.54
CA ALA A 402 -9.50 22.43 9.92
C ALA A 402 -8.95 23.17 8.69
N GLY A 403 -7.65 23.50 8.68
CA GLY A 403 -7.00 24.16 7.54
C GLY A 403 -6.93 23.23 6.32
N TRP A 404 -6.54 21.98 6.57
CA TRP A 404 -6.45 20.97 5.52
C TRP A 404 -7.83 20.53 5.01
N LEU A 405 -8.80 20.32 5.91
CA LEU A 405 -10.17 20.00 5.52
C LEU A 405 -10.79 21.10 4.65
N ALA A 406 -10.54 22.38 4.99
CA ALA A 406 -11.01 23.50 4.17
C ALA A 406 -10.38 23.51 2.77
N ALA A 407 -9.11 23.08 2.62
CA ALA A 407 -8.50 22.88 1.31
C ALA A 407 -9.19 21.76 0.53
N LEU A 408 -9.43 20.60 1.13
CA LEU A 408 -10.12 19.48 0.49
C LEU A 408 -11.55 19.83 0.05
N CYS A 409 -12.26 20.66 0.82
CA CYS A 409 -13.60 21.15 0.46
C CYS A 409 -13.63 21.96 -0.85
N ALA A 410 -12.51 22.54 -1.24
CA ALA A 410 -12.36 23.30 -2.48
C ALA A 410 -12.14 22.42 -3.72
N ALA A 411 -12.05 21.09 -3.57
CA ALA A 411 -11.88 20.18 -4.69
C ALA A 411 -13.10 20.22 -5.63
N PRO A 412 -12.91 20.30 -6.96
CA PRO A 412 -14.00 20.44 -7.92
C PRO A 412 -14.88 19.20 -8.00
N HIS A 413 -14.31 18.01 -7.80
CA HIS A 413 -15.00 16.72 -7.90
C HIS A 413 -15.72 16.28 -6.62
N LEU A 414 -15.65 17.07 -5.54
CA LEU A 414 -16.34 16.73 -4.30
C LEU A 414 -17.87 16.89 -4.47
N PRO A 415 -18.68 15.86 -4.18
CA PRO A 415 -20.14 15.96 -4.30
C PRO A 415 -20.70 17.11 -3.45
N GLU A 416 -21.64 17.88 -3.99
CA GLU A 416 -22.18 19.08 -3.34
C GLU A 416 -22.81 18.76 -1.97
N ALA A 417 -23.54 17.64 -1.85
CA ALA A 417 -24.10 17.20 -0.57
C ALA A 417 -23.01 16.96 0.49
N VAL A 418 -21.88 16.35 0.11
CA VAL A 418 -20.73 16.14 1.00
C VAL A 418 -20.09 17.48 1.35
N ARG A 419 -19.91 18.37 0.37
CA ARG A 419 -19.37 19.72 0.57
C ARG A 419 -20.18 20.51 1.60
N GLN A 420 -21.52 20.47 1.52
CA GLN A 420 -22.40 21.14 2.47
C GLN A 420 -22.24 20.60 3.90
N VAL A 421 -22.16 19.28 4.06
CA VAL A 421 -21.88 18.66 5.36
C VAL A 421 -20.53 19.14 5.90
N LEU A 422 -19.46 19.07 5.10
CA LEU A 422 -18.13 19.48 5.55
C LEU A 422 -18.07 20.97 5.90
N GLN A 423 -18.82 21.84 5.21
CA GLN A 423 -18.93 23.26 5.55
C GLN A 423 -19.58 23.47 6.93
N VAL A 424 -20.63 22.69 7.26
CA VAL A 424 -21.21 22.70 8.61
C VAL A 424 -20.16 22.27 9.63
N LEU A 425 -19.47 21.14 9.42
CA LEU A 425 -18.43 20.66 10.35
C LEU A 425 -17.30 21.69 10.54
N LEU A 426 -16.82 22.32 9.46
CA LEU A 426 -15.81 23.39 9.53
C LEU A 426 -16.30 24.61 10.33
N GLY A 427 -17.55 25.02 10.11
CA GLY A 427 -18.12 26.20 10.77
C GLY A 427 -18.45 25.97 12.24
N THR A 428 -19.20 24.91 12.55
CA THR A 428 -19.74 24.69 13.89
C THR A 428 -18.84 23.81 14.74
N LEU A 429 -18.26 22.73 14.23
CA LEU A 429 -17.46 21.81 15.05
C LEU A 429 -16.01 22.24 15.25
N PHE A 430 -15.43 22.96 14.29
CA PHE A 430 -14.04 23.40 14.38
C PHE A 430 -13.88 24.89 14.73
N ARG A 431 -14.70 25.79 14.18
CA ARG A 431 -14.61 27.23 14.53
C ARG A 431 -15.46 27.64 15.73
N GLN A 432 -16.58 26.97 16.00
CA GLN A 432 -17.49 27.30 17.10
C GLN A 432 -17.87 26.07 17.95
N PRO A 433 -16.88 25.36 18.52
CA PRO A 433 -17.09 24.01 19.06
C PRO A 433 -18.14 23.94 20.17
N GLU A 434 -18.44 25.04 20.86
CA GLU A 434 -19.44 25.13 21.95
C GLU A 434 -20.91 24.98 21.49
N GLN A 435 -21.19 24.86 20.19
CA GLN A 435 -22.56 24.78 19.66
C GLN A 435 -22.90 23.45 18.95
N PRO A 436 -22.83 22.30 19.64
CA PRO A 436 -23.08 20.99 19.02
C PRO A 436 -24.52 20.83 18.53
N CYS A 437 -25.52 21.38 19.24
CA CYS A 437 -26.92 21.30 18.83
C CYS A 437 -27.19 22.04 17.51
N THR A 438 -26.52 23.18 17.29
CA THR A 438 -26.63 23.93 16.02
C THR A 438 -26.08 23.10 14.86
N ALA A 439 -24.95 22.41 15.07
CA ALA A 439 -24.37 21.50 14.08
C ALA A 439 -25.34 20.36 13.76
N ALA A 440 -25.89 19.69 14.78
CA ALA A 440 -26.82 18.57 14.62
C ALA A 440 -28.06 18.98 13.78
N VAL A 441 -28.71 20.09 14.13
CA VAL A 441 -29.88 20.60 13.39
C VAL A 441 -29.55 20.92 11.93
N GLN A 442 -28.38 21.49 11.66
CA GLN A 442 -27.96 21.78 10.28
C GLN A 442 -27.69 20.51 9.48
N LEU A 443 -27.02 19.52 10.09
CA LEU A 443 -26.73 18.23 9.47
C LEU A 443 -28.01 17.40 9.21
N GLU A 444 -28.96 17.41 10.14
CA GLU A 444 -30.27 16.76 9.98
C GLU A 444 -31.07 17.29 8.79
N ARG A 445 -30.96 18.59 8.49
CA ARG A 445 -31.63 19.19 7.33
C ARG A 445 -31.05 18.72 5.99
N LEU A 446 -29.82 18.23 5.98
CA LEU A 446 -29.14 17.74 4.77
C LEU A 446 -29.45 16.27 4.47
N LEU A 447 -30.00 15.52 5.44
CA LEU A 447 -30.33 14.10 5.30
C LEU A 447 -31.34 13.78 4.18
N PRO A 448 -32.46 14.51 4.01
CA PRO A 448 -33.44 14.20 2.97
C PRO A 448 -32.93 14.38 1.53
N GLY A 449 -31.84 15.13 1.34
CA GLY A 449 -31.25 15.43 0.02
C GLY A 449 -30.06 14.55 -0.36
N ALA A 450 -29.68 13.59 0.48
CA ALA A 450 -28.54 12.71 0.24
C ALA A 450 -29.03 11.24 0.16
N PRO A 451 -28.53 10.41 -0.79
CA PRO A 451 -28.76 8.96 -0.73
C PRO A 451 -28.32 8.43 0.64
N GLU A 452 -28.85 7.32 1.16
CA GLU A 452 -28.50 6.80 2.50
C GLU A 452 -26.98 6.92 2.76
N GLN A 453 -26.58 7.84 3.65
CA GLN A 453 -25.19 8.10 4.00
C GLN A 453 -24.95 7.63 5.45
N PRO A 454 -24.51 6.38 5.67
CA PRO A 454 -24.33 5.84 7.02
C PRO A 454 -23.36 6.69 7.84
N TRP A 455 -22.32 7.24 7.20
CA TRP A 455 -21.33 8.06 7.89
C TRP A 455 -21.94 9.32 8.52
N LEU A 456 -22.90 9.99 7.87
CA LEU A 456 -23.58 11.18 8.42
C LEU A 456 -24.41 10.83 9.66
N SER A 457 -25.08 9.68 9.64
CA SER A 457 -25.78 9.15 10.83
C SER A 457 -24.80 8.86 11.97
N GLY A 458 -23.59 8.41 11.66
CA GLY A 458 -22.49 8.25 12.63
C GLY A 458 -22.09 9.56 13.32
N TYR A 459 -21.98 10.64 12.55
CA TYR A 459 -21.69 11.98 13.11
C TYR A 459 -22.81 12.48 14.01
N LEU A 460 -24.06 12.31 13.59
CA LEU A 460 -25.22 12.71 14.38
C LEU A 460 -25.33 11.91 15.67
N TRP A 461 -25.06 10.61 15.64
CA TRP A 461 -24.92 9.79 16.84
C TRP A 461 -23.87 10.36 17.82
N ALA A 462 -22.66 10.65 17.33
CA ALA A 462 -21.59 11.17 18.18
C ALA A 462 -21.89 12.57 18.75
N LEU A 463 -22.58 13.41 17.98
CA LEU A 463 -23.11 14.71 18.44
C LEU A 463 -24.18 14.54 19.53
N SER A 464 -25.10 13.60 19.37
CA SER A 464 -26.11 13.29 20.40
C SER A 464 -25.45 12.77 21.68
N CYS A 465 -24.44 11.91 21.58
CA CYS A 465 -23.62 11.49 22.72
C CYS A 465 -22.99 12.68 23.44
N ARG A 466 -22.38 13.61 22.68
CA ARG A 466 -21.78 14.83 23.23
C ARG A 466 -22.78 15.73 23.96
N SER A 467 -23.99 15.83 23.44
CA SER A 467 -25.07 16.64 24.04
C SER A 467 -25.81 15.92 25.18
N GLY A 468 -25.51 14.64 25.45
CA GLY A 468 -26.22 13.82 26.42
C GLY A 468 -27.65 13.42 26.00
N ASP A 469 -28.00 13.58 24.72
CA ASP A 469 -29.33 13.23 24.20
C ASP A 469 -29.38 11.74 23.81
N THR A 470 -29.71 10.90 24.79
CA THR A 470 -29.76 9.45 24.63
C THR A 470 -30.86 8.99 23.67
N ALA A 471 -31.99 9.71 23.61
CA ALA A 471 -33.08 9.39 22.70
C ALA A 471 -32.68 9.63 21.24
N ALA A 472 -32.08 10.79 20.94
CA ALA A 472 -31.55 11.08 19.60
C ALA A 472 -30.43 10.10 19.22
N ALA A 473 -29.50 9.80 20.15
CA ALA A 473 -28.44 8.84 19.90
C ALA A 473 -28.97 7.45 19.52
N GLY A 474 -30.01 6.97 20.20
CA GLY A 474 -30.69 5.71 19.88
C GLY A 474 -31.28 5.69 18.47
N LEU A 475 -31.95 6.77 18.07
CA LEU A 475 -32.55 6.89 16.72
C LEU A 475 -31.48 6.83 15.62
N TRP A 476 -30.33 7.48 15.83
CA TRP A 476 -29.23 7.43 14.87
C TRP A 476 -28.57 6.04 14.80
N LEU A 477 -28.52 5.31 15.91
CA LEU A 477 -28.02 3.93 15.93
C LEU A 477 -28.92 2.96 15.19
N GLU A 478 -30.24 3.09 15.30
CA GLU A 478 -31.19 2.27 14.54
C GLU A 478 -30.95 2.41 13.02
N ARG A 479 -30.66 3.64 12.57
CA ARG A 479 -30.31 3.92 11.16
C ARG A 479 -28.95 3.37 10.76
N LEU A 480 -27.99 3.31 11.69
CA LEU A 480 -26.65 2.75 11.46
C LEU A 480 -26.60 1.22 11.53
N ALA A 481 -27.55 0.59 12.21
CA ALA A 481 -27.57 -0.84 12.51
C ALA A 481 -27.35 -1.74 11.27
N PRO A 482 -27.92 -1.45 10.08
CA PRO A 482 -27.68 -2.26 8.87
C PRO A 482 -26.21 -2.27 8.42
N HIS A 483 -25.43 -1.24 8.77
CA HIS A 483 -24.05 -1.07 8.30
C HIS A 483 -22.99 -1.32 9.39
N ARG A 484 -23.34 -1.09 10.66
CA ARG A 484 -22.43 -1.10 11.82
C ARG A 484 -23.14 -1.58 13.08
N HIS A 485 -23.63 -2.82 13.09
CA HIS A 485 -24.36 -3.41 14.22
C HIS A 485 -23.60 -3.37 15.56
N GLY A 486 -22.26 -3.51 15.53
CA GLY A 486 -21.41 -3.50 16.74
C GLY A 486 -21.37 -2.15 17.47
N LEU A 487 -21.71 -1.03 16.81
CA LEU A 487 -21.75 0.28 17.44
C LEU A 487 -22.82 0.38 18.53
N SER A 488 -23.92 -0.37 18.41
CA SER A 488 -24.97 -0.42 19.42
C SER A 488 -24.47 -1.02 20.74
N ALA A 489 -23.57 -2.01 20.68
CA ALA A 489 -22.96 -2.59 21.87
C ALA A 489 -22.04 -1.56 22.57
N VAL A 490 -21.22 -0.85 21.79
CA VAL A 490 -20.38 0.24 22.32
C VAL A 490 -21.24 1.33 22.98
N HIS A 491 -22.33 1.75 22.33
CA HIS A 491 -23.20 2.79 22.88
C HIS A 491 -23.87 2.38 24.19
N ARG A 492 -24.31 1.11 24.35
CA ARG A 492 -24.86 0.64 25.64
C ARG A 492 -23.86 0.83 26.78
N CYS A 493 -22.60 0.45 26.56
CA CYS A 493 -21.55 0.66 27.57
C CYS A 493 -21.30 2.15 27.85
N LEU A 494 -21.49 3.04 26.87
CA LEU A 494 -21.37 4.49 27.05
C LEU A 494 -22.59 5.13 27.73
N ALA A 495 -23.75 4.49 27.66
CA ALA A 495 -25.02 4.99 28.20
C ALA A 495 -25.34 4.46 29.60
N GLU A 496 -24.70 3.37 30.03
CA GLU A 496 -24.83 2.84 31.38
C GLU A 496 -24.23 3.81 32.41
N PRO A 497 -25.00 4.21 33.45
CA PRO A 497 -24.46 5.06 34.50
C PRO A 497 -23.35 4.27 35.22
N ALA A 498 -22.14 4.83 35.26
CA ALA A 498 -21.02 4.29 36.00
C ALA A 498 -21.43 4.03 37.45
N GLY A 499 -21.78 2.78 37.75
CA GLY A 499 -22.15 2.34 39.08
C GLY A 499 -20.93 2.37 40.00
N GLY A 500 -20.85 3.39 40.85
CA GLY A 500 -20.14 3.30 42.14
C GLY A 500 -18.68 3.79 42.20
N ALA A 501 -18.48 5.11 42.08
CA ALA A 501 -17.51 5.83 42.92
C ALA A 501 -17.96 7.31 43.05
N PRO A 502 -18.11 7.87 44.26
CA PRO A 502 -18.58 9.24 44.40
C PRO A 502 -17.49 10.22 43.96
N VAL A 503 -17.75 10.94 42.87
CA VAL A 503 -17.16 12.27 42.67
C VAL A 503 -17.86 13.20 43.64
N SER A 504 -17.19 13.53 44.74
CA SER A 504 -17.69 14.49 45.71
C SER A 504 -17.65 15.91 45.13
N PRO A 505 -18.71 16.74 45.24
CA PRO A 505 -18.69 18.12 44.81
C PRO A 505 -18.04 19.03 45.87
N ALA A 506 -17.21 19.96 45.42
CA ALA A 506 -16.80 21.21 46.08
C ALA A 506 -16.33 21.11 47.56
N ALA A 507 -15.01 21.14 47.76
CA ALA A 507 -14.42 21.62 49.01
C ALA A 507 -14.01 23.09 48.84
N GLN A 508 -14.67 23.93 49.62
CA GLN A 508 -14.41 25.35 49.80
C GLN A 508 -12.97 25.61 50.23
N GLN A 509 -12.43 26.75 49.80
CA GLN A 509 -11.18 27.33 50.31
C GLN A 509 -11.19 27.40 51.84
N PRO A 510 -10.01 27.27 52.47
CA PRO A 510 -9.70 28.07 53.64
C PRO A 510 -8.52 28.99 53.32
N GLU A 511 -8.79 30.30 53.42
CA GLU A 511 -7.77 31.27 53.80
C GLU A 511 -7.20 30.88 55.17
N THR A 512 -5.87 30.86 55.32
CA THR A 512 -5.11 31.73 56.25
C THR A 512 -3.73 31.16 56.61
N ALA A 513 -2.79 32.10 56.71
CA ALA A 513 -1.61 32.14 57.59
C ALA A 513 -0.36 31.30 57.23
N LEU A 514 0.64 32.04 56.73
CA LEU A 514 2.06 31.79 56.92
C LEU A 514 2.40 31.56 58.41
N PRO A 515 3.46 30.78 58.67
CA PRO A 515 4.48 31.30 59.58
C PRO A 515 5.91 31.13 59.08
N ASP A 516 6.71 32.12 59.47
CA ASP A 516 8.15 32.28 59.34
C ASP A 516 8.97 31.10 59.89
N GLY A 517 10.22 30.94 59.39
CA GLY A 517 11.33 30.40 60.19
C GLY A 517 12.32 29.47 59.48
N TYR A 518 13.39 30.05 58.93
CA TYR A 518 14.71 29.43 58.70
C TYR A 518 15.32 28.86 60.02
N PRO A 519 16.41 28.04 60.07
CA PRO A 519 17.54 28.04 59.11
C PRO A 519 18.22 26.70 58.77
N ALA A 520 19.23 26.85 57.90
CA ALA A 520 20.15 25.89 57.32
C ALA A 520 21.14 25.20 58.29
N GLY A 521 21.71 24.08 57.81
CA GLY A 521 22.93 23.41 58.30
C GLY A 521 22.83 21.89 58.07
N SER A 522 23.83 21.11 57.70
CA SER A 522 25.23 21.30 57.34
C SER A 522 25.78 19.92 56.90
N ARG A 523 26.82 19.92 56.06
CA ARG A 523 27.61 18.78 55.53
C ARG A 523 28.03 17.70 56.57
N LYS A 524 28.17 16.44 56.11
CA LYS A 524 29.40 15.56 56.15
C LYS A 524 29.01 14.08 55.84
N GLN A 525 29.54 13.46 54.78
CA GLN A 525 30.79 12.65 54.67
C GLN A 525 30.73 11.21 55.26
N ALA A 526 30.79 10.23 54.33
CA ALA A 526 31.65 9.02 54.24
C ALA A 526 31.86 8.02 55.40
N GLY A 527 31.90 6.73 55.03
CA GLY A 527 32.56 5.60 55.73
C GLY A 527 31.68 4.34 55.77
N SER A 528 31.90 3.30 54.94
CA SER A 528 32.84 2.16 55.08
C SER A 528 32.10 0.85 55.47
N GLY A 529 32.30 -0.23 54.71
CA GLY A 529 31.71 -1.59 54.91
C GLY A 529 32.27 -2.36 56.13
N PRO A 530 32.36 -3.72 56.16
CA PRO A 530 32.12 -4.71 55.10
C PRO A 530 31.43 -6.05 55.51
N ALA A 531 31.37 -6.97 54.54
CA ALA A 531 31.46 -8.45 54.63
C ALA A 531 30.25 -9.32 55.08
N CYS A 532 29.80 -10.20 54.17
CA CYS A 532 29.86 -11.67 54.36
C CYS A 532 29.41 -12.42 53.08
N GLN A 533 30.22 -13.42 52.70
CA GLN A 533 30.01 -14.55 51.77
C GLN A 533 30.49 -15.81 52.54
N PRO A 534 30.34 -17.06 52.06
CA PRO A 534 29.37 -17.73 51.17
C PRO A 534 28.88 -19.07 51.85
N PRO A 535 28.46 -20.19 51.19
CA PRO A 535 29.24 -20.99 50.21
C PRO A 535 28.47 -21.54 48.98
N GLN A 536 29.26 -22.08 48.05
CA GLN A 536 28.91 -22.72 46.77
C GLN A 536 28.79 -24.26 46.86
N GLY A 537 28.14 -24.84 45.84
CA GLY A 537 28.45 -26.16 45.24
C GLY A 537 27.56 -27.34 45.68
N SER A 538 27.16 -28.31 44.84
CA SER A 538 27.42 -28.59 43.43
C SER A 538 26.62 -29.84 42.98
N ARG A 539 26.23 -29.89 41.69
CA ARG A 539 26.35 -31.02 40.73
C ARG A 539 25.42 -32.27 40.74
N LEU A 540 24.86 -32.50 39.53
CA LEU A 540 24.72 -33.73 38.71
C LEU A 540 23.32 -34.38 38.52
N SER A 541 23.01 -34.52 37.22
CA SER A 541 21.85 -35.06 36.45
C SER A 541 21.80 -36.62 36.40
N PRO A 542 21.09 -37.34 35.47
CA PRO A 542 20.00 -37.04 34.49
C PRO A 542 18.88 -38.16 34.40
N ASP A 543 18.09 -38.17 33.31
CA ASP A 543 17.21 -39.23 32.72
C ASP A 543 15.70 -39.17 33.10
N ALA A 544 14.68 -39.31 32.24
CA ALA A 544 14.58 -39.84 30.87
C ALA A 544 13.33 -39.32 30.09
N LEU A 545 13.52 -39.11 28.78
CA LEU A 545 12.74 -39.49 27.57
C LEU A 545 11.24 -39.95 27.64
N THR A 546 10.34 -39.13 27.05
CA THR A 546 9.33 -39.36 25.93
C THR A 546 8.42 -40.62 25.88
N PRO A 547 7.45 -40.75 24.92
CA PRO A 547 6.25 -39.94 24.55
C PRO A 547 4.99 -40.83 24.25
N ALA A 548 3.83 -40.25 23.85
CA ALA A 548 2.78 -40.88 22.98
C ALA A 548 1.47 -40.02 22.98
N SER A 549 1.06 -39.43 21.84
CA SER A 549 -0.04 -39.87 20.93
C SER A 549 -1.41 -40.06 21.62
N GLY A 550 -2.55 -39.54 21.18
CA GLY A 550 -3.07 -39.15 19.88
C GLY A 550 -4.41 -39.86 19.70
N CYS A 551 -5.52 -39.17 19.39
CA CYS A 551 -6.66 -39.76 18.67
C CYS A 551 -7.72 -38.74 18.23
N LEU A 552 -8.22 -39.04 17.04
CA LEU A 552 -9.18 -38.35 16.18
C LEU A 552 -10.63 -38.86 16.39
N ASN A 553 -11.55 -38.15 15.71
CA ASN A 553 -12.89 -38.54 15.22
C ASN A 553 -14.08 -38.26 16.14
N ALA A 554 -15.30 -38.00 15.66
CA ALA A 554 -15.89 -37.41 14.45
C ALA A 554 -17.41 -37.64 14.59
N ARG A 555 -18.21 -36.63 14.21
CA ARG A 555 -19.59 -36.67 13.67
C ARG A 555 -20.71 -37.39 14.45
N THR A 556 -21.87 -36.71 14.53
CA THR A 556 -23.13 -37.20 13.94
C THR A 556 -24.17 -36.09 13.85
N ASN A 557 -24.79 -35.99 12.66
CA ASN A 557 -25.99 -35.21 12.35
C ASN A 557 -27.25 -35.97 12.80
N GLY A 558 -28.31 -35.23 13.11
CA GLY A 558 -29.68 -35.75 13.22
C GLY A 558 -30.72 -34.65 13.11
N GLN A 559 -31.28 -34.49 11.90
CA GLN A 559 -32.49 -33.70 11.62
C GLN A 559 -33.75 -34.52 11.90
N THR A 560 -34.77 -33.89 12.48
CA THR A 560 -36.24 -34.02 12.25
C THR A 560 -36.86 -32.86 13.07
N GLY A 561 -37.91 -32.11 12.73
CA GLY A 561 -38.91 -32.10 11.67
C GLY A 561 -40.20 -31.48 12.28
N ALA A 562 -40.62 -30.32 11.76
CA ALA A 562 -41.94 -29.66 11.77
C ALA A 562 -42.81 -29.59 13.06
N ASP A 563 -43.22 -28.37 13.47
CA ASP A 563 -44.60 -27.90 13.27
C ASP A 563 -44.84 -26.44 13.72
N ALA A 564 -45.84 -25.84 13.11
CA ALA A 564 -46.16 -24.41 13.07
C ALA A 564 -46.88 -23.86 14.32
N ALA A 565 -46.70 -22.55 14.54
CA ALA A 565 -47.72 -21.52 14.88
C ALA A 565 -47.23 -20.53 15.96
N CYS A 566 -47.14 -19.25 15.55
CA CYS A 566 -47.18 -18.08 16.42
C CYS A 566 -48.67 -17.77 16.70
N PRO A 567 -49.06 -17.36 17.93
CA PRO A 567 -49.06 -15.91 18.18
C PRO A 567 -48.71 -15.49 19.63
N LEU A 568 -47.97 -14.38 19.69
CA LEU A 568 -48.09 -13.22 20.59
C LEU A 568 -48.25 -13.45 22.10
N LEU A 569 -47.23 -12.93 22.81
CA LEU A 569 -47.30 -12.19 24.06
C LEU A 569 -48.02 -12.89 25.23
N GLN A 570 -47.24 -13.51 26.11
CA GLN A 570 -47.19 -13.11 27.52
C GLN A 570 -46.15 -13.90 28.33
N ASN A 571 -45.50 -13.15 29.23
CA ASN A 571 -44.80 -13.56 30.44
C ASN A 571 -43.30 -13.89 30.37
N MET A 572 -42.56 -12.84 30.73
CA MET A 572 -41.32 -12.86 31.51
C MET A 572 -41.26 -14.04 32.49
N THR A 573 -40.15 -14.79 32.46
CA THR A 573 -39.15 -14.92 33.54
C THR A 573 -38.20 -16.04 33.13
N GLY A 574 -37.02 -15.67 32.64
CA GLY A 574 -35.96 -16.59 32.27
C GLY A 574 -34.68 -15.80 32.08
N ALA A 575 -34.02 -15.50 33.20
CA ALA A 575 -32.70 -14.93 33.22
C ALA A 575 -31.71 -15.96 32.66
N GLU A 576 -31.53 -15.96 31.34
CA GLU A 576 -30.27 -16.43 30.75
C GLU A 576 -29.37 -15.21 30.64
N GLN A 577 -28.35 -15.17 31.51
CA GLN A 577 -27.21 -14.29 31.35
C GLN A 577 -26.55 -14.61 30.00
N SER A 578 -26.91 -13.86 28.96
CA SER A 578 -26.15 -13.83 27.72
C SER A 578 -24.76 -13.31 28.08
N ALA A 579 -23.74 -14.16 28.02
CA ALA A 579 -22.36 -13.71 28.09
C ALA A 579 -22.16 -12.67 26.97
N GLU A 580 -22.02 -11.40 27.35
CA GLU A 580 -21.81 -10.32 26.39
C GLU A 580 -20.54 -10.61 25.59
N GLN A 581 -20.67 -10.66 24.27
CA GLN A 581 -19.51 -10.80 23.40
C GLN A 581 -18.57 -9.60 23.62
N PRO A 582 -17.26 -9.82 23.74
CA PRO A 582 -16.30 -8.73 23.92
C PRO A 582 -16.36 -7.78 22.73
N LEU A 583 -16.34 -6.46 23.02
CA LEU A 583 -16.37 -5.42 21.99
C LEU A 583 -15.18 -5.57 21.03
N SER A 584 -15.45 -5.54 19.72
CA SER A 584 -14.43 -5.72 18.70
C SER A 584 -13.57 -4.45 18.54
N PHE A 585 -12.28 -4.60 18.21
CA PHE A 585 -11.41 -3.46 17.92
C PHE A 585 -11.93 -2.58 16.77
N PRO A 586 -12.45 -3.12 15.65
CA PRO A 586 -13.06 -2.30 14.60
C PRO A 586 -14.19 -1.40 15.09
N ASP A 587 -15.09 -1.91 15.94
CA ASP A 587 -16.22 -1.14 16.46
C ASP A 587 -15.75 -0.06 17.44
N LEU A 588 -14.83 -0.40 18.35
CA LEU A 588 -14.21 0.56 19.28
C LEU A 588 -13.43 1.65 18.54
N SER A 589 -12.66 1.27 17.51
CA SER A 589 -11.91 2.21 16.68
C SER A 589 -12.83 3.14 15.90
N TYR A 590 -13.93 2.62 15.36
CA TYR A 590 -14.92 3.44 14.65
C TYR A 590 -15.65 4.41 15.59
N ALA A 591 -16.05 3.95 16.77
CA ALA A 591 -16.64 4.79 17.80
C ALA A 591 -15.66 5.90 18.25
N ALA A 592 -14.40 5.56 18.51
CA ALA A 592 -13.36 6.52 18.90
C ALA A 592 -13.16 7.62 17.85
N GLN A 593 -13.14 7.25 16.55
CA GLN A 593 -13.07 8.22 15.45
C GLN A 593 -14.25 9.20 15.47
N LEU A 594 -15.49 8.69 15.49
CA LEU A 594 -16.68 9.53 15.47
C LEU A 594 -16.78 10.45 16.69
N LEU A 595 -16.51 9.94 17.89
CA LEU A 595 -16.54 10.71 19.13
C LEU A 595 -15.46 11.82 19.13
N ALA A 596 -14.24 11.51 18.69
CA ALA A 596 -13.18 12.51 18.59
C ALA A 596 -13.47 13.58 17.52
N GLN A 597 -14.02 13.19 16.38
CA GLN A 597 -14.44 14.11 15.32
C GLN A 597 -15.54 15.07 15.82
N ALA A 598 -16.54 14.55 16.55
CA ALA A 598 -17.63 15.35 17.13
C ALA A 598 -17.20 16.21 18.34
N GLY A 599 -16.02 15.93 18.92
CA GLY A 599 -15.55 16.54 20.16
C GLY A 599 -16.29 16.04 21.40
N ALA A 600 -16.78 14.80 21.37
CA ALA A 600 -17.45 14.10 22.47
C ALA A 600 -16.40 13.54 23.46
N TRP A 601 -15.60 14.43 24.05
CA TRP A 601 -14.42 14.06 24.83
C TRP A 601 -14.73 13.24 26.08
N ASP A 602 -15.84 13.55 26.77
CA ASP A 602 -16.26 12.82 27.97
C ASP A 602 -16.65 11.37 27.62
N ASN A 603 -17.38 11.16 26.52
CA ASN A 603 -17.69 9.83 26.02
C ASN A 603 -16.42 9.08 25.57
N LEU A 604 -15.42 9.79 25.04
CA LEU A 604 -14.15 9.18 24.65
C LEU A 604 -13.30 8.77 25.87
N LEU A 605 -13.36 9.52 26.97
CA LEU A 605 -12.78 9.11 28.26
C LEU A 605 -13.53 7.92 28.86
N LEU A 606 -14.86 7.91 28.77
CA LEU A 606 -15.66 6.75 29.18
C LEU A 606 -15.25 5.51 28.37
N LEU A 607 -15.09 5.65 27.05
CA LEU A 607 -14.56 4.59 26.20
C LEU A 607 -13.18 4.12 26.67
N HIS A 608 -12.26 5.04 27.01
CA HIS A 608 -10.95 4.70 27.57
C HIS A 608 -11.08 3.88 28.87
N SER A 609 -12.00 4.25 29.77
CA SER A 609 -12.22 3.53 31.03
C SER A 609 -12.72 2.10 30.81
N LEU A 610 -13.59 1.90 29.83
CA LEU A 610 -14.14 0.59 29.46
C LEU A 610 -13.07 -0.30 28.83
N THR A 611 -12.16 0.30 28.05
CA THR A 611 -11.07 -0.43 27.39
C THR A 611 -9.90 -0.76 28.32
N GLY A 612 -9.83 -0.19 29.51
CA GLY A 612 -8.72 -0.33 30.48
C GLY A 612 -8.48 -1.75 31.01
N THR A 613 -9.28 -2.74 30.59
CA THR A 613 -9.13 -4.18 30.89
C THR A 613 -9.06 -5.05 29.64
N THR A 614 -8.98 -4.44 28.44
CA THR A 614 -9.10 -5.12 27.14
C THR A 614 -7.81 -5.05 26.32
N HIS A 615 -7.65 -5.94 25.33
CA HIS A 615 -6.58 -5.92 24.32
C HIS A 615 -6.58 -4.67 23.38
N PHE A 616 -7.35 -3.62 23.70
CA PHE A 616 -7.46 -2.40 22.90
C PHE A 616 -6.24 -1.49 23.12
N ARG A 617 -5.57 -1.13 22.02
CA ARG A 617 -4.39 -0.25 22.02
C ARG A 617 -4.70 1.04 21.28
N TRP A 618 -4.61 2.18 21.96
CA TRP A 618 -4.87 3.50 21.41
C TRP A 618 -3.87 3.86 20.31
N SER A 619 -2.62 3.42 20.43
CA SER A 619 -1.59 3.58 19.41
C SER A 619 -1.96 2.95 18.05
N ARG A 620 -2.87 1.96 18.03
CA ARG A 620 -3.33 1.29 16.79
C ARG A 620 -4.50 1.99 16.11
N LEU A 621 -5.02 3.07 16.70
CA LEU A 621 -6.01 3.91 16.03
C LEU A 621 -5.42 4.53 14.74
N PRO A 622 -6.26 4.96 13.79
CA PRO A 622 -5.78 5.63 12.59
C PRO A 622 -4.82 6.77 12.93
N GLN A 623 -3.67 6.84 12.27
CA GLN A 623 -2.63 7.82 12.61
C GLN A 623 -3.11 9.27 12.59
N PRO A 624 -3.96 9.72 11.64
CA PRO A 624 -4.55 11.05 11.72
C PRO A 624 -5.30 11.30 13.03
N LEU A 625 -5.96 10.28 13.61
CA LEU A 625 -6.66 10.42 14.89
C LEU A 625 -5.69 10.68 16.06
N LEU A 626 -4.47 10.14 16.03
CA LEU A 626 -3.46 10.40 17.07
C LEU A 626 -3.08 11.89 17.11
N HIS A 627 -2.96 12.54 15.95
CA HIS A 627 -2.81 13.99 15.87
C HIS A 627 -4.03 14.70 16.48
N GLY A 628 -5.24 14.27 16.13
CA GLY A 628 -6.47 14.84 16.70
C GLY A 628 -6.53 14.74 18.24
N LEU A 629 -6.06 13.65 18.83
CA LEU A 629 -5.96 13.47 20.28
C LEU A 629 -4.92 14.41 20.91
N LEU A 630 -3.78 14.64 20.25
CA LEU A 630 -2.76 15.58 20.71
C LEU A 630 -3.29 17.01 20.76
N HIS A 631 -4.20 17.36 19.84
CA HIS A 631 -4.88 18.66 19.78
C HIS A 631 -6.23 18.73 20.52
N ALA A 632 -6.63 17.67 21.24
CA ALA A 632 -7.83 17.68 22.06
C ALA A 632 -7.72 18.69 23.24
N PRO A 633 -8.82 19.10 23.89
CA PRO A 633 -8.75 20.01 25.04
C PRO A 633 -7.83 19.48 26.15
N ALA A 634 -7.06 20.37 26.79
CA ALA A 634 -6.13 20.00 27.85
C ALA A 634 -6.79 19.19 28.99
N PRO A 635 -8.02 19.49 29.46
CA PRO A 635 -8.68 18.67 30.48
C PRO A 635 -8.86 17.21 30.08
N PHE A 636 -9.23 16.96 28.81
CA PHE A 636 -9.36 15.60 28.28
C PHE A 636 -8.02 14.87 28.33
N ARG A 637 -6.96 15.48 27.78
CA ARG A 637 -5.64 14.83 27.71
C ARG A 637 -5.06 14.54 29.10
N ILE A 638 -5.22 15.46 30.05
CA ILE A 638 -4.78 15.27 31.45
C ILE A 638 -5.53 14.10 32.09
N GLN A 639 -6.85 14.03 31.94
CA GLN A 639 -7.64 12.94 32.49
C GLN A 639 -7.31 11.60 31.82
N TRP A 640 -7.09 11.58 30.50
CA TRP A 640 -6.65 10.40 29.77
C TRP A 640 -5.30 9.89 30.31
N CYS A 641 -4.31 10.77 30.49
CA CYS A 641 -3.02 10.40 31.08
C CYS A 641 -3.18 9.85 32.51
N ALA A 642 -3.99 10.49 33.36
CA ALA A 642 -4.24 10.02 34.72
C ALA A 642 -4.99 8.68 34.78
N MET A 643 -5.76 8.32 33.74
CA MET A 643 -6.35 6.99 33.61
C MET A 643 -5.30 5.97 33.17
N TYR A 644 -4.45 6.32 32.21
CA TYR A 644 -3.32 5.50 31.79
C TYR A 644 -2.40 5.16 32.97
N ASP A 645 -2.04 6.15 33.80
CA ASP A 645 -1.17 5.96 34.97
C ASP A 645 -1.74 4.99 36.03
N ARG A 646 -3.06 4.81 36.06
CA ARG A 646 -3.73 3.90 37.00
C ARG A 646 -3.86 2.46 36.48
N GLN A 647 -3.56 2.24 35.20
CA GLN A 647 -3.63 0.92 34.58
C GLN A 647 -2.30 0.17 34.75
N ALA A 648 -2.38 -1.15 34.87
CA ALA A 648 -1.21 -2.01 34.76
C ALA A 648 -0.84 -2.15 33.28
N HIS A 649 0.43 -1.97 32.95
CA HIS A 649 0.92 -2.07 31.57
C HIS A 649 1.93 -3.20 31.44
N ASP A 650 1.72 -4.04 30.43
CA ASP A 650 2.66 -5.09 30.05
C ASP A 650 3.28 -4.74 28.69
N TYR A 651 4.54 -4.32 28.70
CA TYR A 651 5.29 -3.87 27.51
C TYR A 651 6.04 -5.01 26.80
N ILE A 652 5.37 -6.13 26.53
CA ILE A 652 6.01 -7.38 26.11
C ILE A 652 6.48 -7.35 24.64
N SER A 653 5.87 -6.52 23.78
CA SER A 653 6.20 -6.41 22.36
C SER A 653 6.60 -4.99 21.92
N PRO A 654 7.32 -4.83 20.78
CA PRO A 654 7.57 -3.50 20.20
C PRO A 654 6.28 -2.71 19.91
N GLY A 655 5.16 -3.41 19.66
CA GLY A 655 3.85 -2.78 19.49
C GLY A 655 3.27 -2.20 20.79
N ASP A 656 3.75 -2.64 21.96
CA ASP A 656 3.38 -2.07 23.25
C ASP A 656 4.22 -0.83 23.57
N ALA A 657 5.43 -0.73 23.01
CA ALA A 657 6.22 0.51 23.09
C ALA A 657 5.52 1.69 22.39
N ALA A 658 4.79 1.43 21.30
CA ALA A 658 3.97 2.44 20.64
C ALA A 658 2.89 3.04 21.55
N GLU A 659 2.34 2.25 22.49
CA GLU A 659 1.34 2.71 23.45
C GLU A 659 1.95 3.69 24.47
N TRP A 660 3.11 3.33 25.03
CA TRP A 660 3.84 4.22 25.94
C TRP A 660 4.30 5.51 25.24
N LEU A 661 4.78 5.42 24.00
CA LEU A 661 5.17 6.59 23.21
C LEU A 661 3.98 7.54 22.96
N LEU A 662 2.77 7.00 22.75
CA LEU A 662 1.55 7.81 22.63
C LEU A 662 1.20 8.49 23.96
N TYR A 663 1.28 7.75 25.07
CA TYR A 663 1.11 8.31 26.40
C TYR A 663 2.12 9.44 26.68
N ALA A 664 3.39 9.24 26.30
CA ALA A 664 4.43 10.24 26.43
C ALA A 664 4.15 11.49 25.58
N ALA A 665 3.63 11.32 24.36
CA ALA A 665 3.18 12.43 23.51
C ALA A 665 2.08 13.25 24.21
N LEU A 666 1.05 12.60 24.73
CA LEU A 666 -0.09 13.25 25.37
C LEU A 666 0.31 13.93 26.69
N SER A 667 1.12 13.26 27.52
CA SER A 667 1.60 13.78 28.80
C SER A 667 2.45 15.04 28.60
N THR A 668 3.45 14.96 27.73
CA THR A 668 4.33 16.10 27.42
C THR A 668 3.59 17.27 26.77
N SER A 669 2.57 17.01 25.93
CA SER A 669 1.70 18.07 25.37
C SER A 669 0.89 18.84 26.42
N CYS A 670 0.77 18.29 27.63
CA CYS A 670 0.12 18.94 28.77
C CYS A 670 1.13 19.57 29.75
N GLY A 671 2.43 19.56 29.42
CA GLY A 671 3.48 19.98 30.35
C GLY A 671 3.67 19.01 31.52
N LEU A 672 3.19 17.77 31.40
CA LEU A 672 3.36 16.72 32.40
C LEU A 672 4.56 15.85 32.05
N MET A 673 5.19 15.31 33.09
CA MET A 673 6.26 14.33 32.95
C MET A 673 5.66 12.93 32.77
N PRO A 674 5.96 12.22 31.66
CA PRO A 674 5.46 10.87 31.48
C PRO A 674 6.06 9.94 32.52
N GLN A 675 5.21 9.17 33.19
CA GLN A 675 5.65 8.18 34.15
C GLN A 675 6.22 6.95 33.44
N LEU A 676 7.32 6.41 34.00
CA LEU A 676 7.91 5.16 33.56
C LEU A 676 8.58 4.50 34.77
N THR A 677 8.08 3.34 35.19
CA THR A 677 8.69 2.62 36.32
C THR A 677 9.99 1.94 35.88
N PRO A 678 10.94 1.65 36.80
CA PRO A 678 12.15 0.91 36.44
C PRO A 678 11.89 -0.47 35.82
N ALA A 679 10.78 -1.12 36.21
CA ALA A 679 10.36 -2.40 35.63
C ALA A 679 9.88 -2.22 34.18
N ASP A 680 9.05 -1.22 33.92
CA ASP A 680 8.54 -0.90 32.59
C ASP A 680 9.65 -0.46 31.64
N GLU A 681 10.57 0.38 32.12
CA GLU A 681 11.75 0.79 31.36
C GLU A 681 12.60 -0.43 30.99
N HIS A 682 12.80 -1.37 31.92
CA HIS A 682 13.53 -2.59 31.65
C HIS A 682 12.86 -3.43 30.55
N THR A 683 11.54 -3.62 30.64
CA THR A 683 10.78 -4.37 29.63
C THR A 683 10.80 -3.67 28.26
N LEU A 684 10.60 -2.35 28.21
CA LEU A 684 10.68 -1.58 26.96
C LEU A 684 12.07 -1.65 26.32
N ARG A 685 13.15 -1.63 27.12
CA ARG A 685 14.51 -1.83 26.62
C ARG A 685 14.72 -3.24 26.05
N GLN A 686 14.09 -4.25 26.64
CA GLN A 686 14.14 -5.63 26.15
C GLN A 686 13.34 -5.85 24.86
N SER A 687 12.38 -4.96 24.54
CA SER A 687 11.62 -5.07 23.28
C SER A 687 12.48 -4.94 22.02
N GLY A 688 13.69 -4.37 22.11
CA GLY A 688 14.65 -4.29 21.02
C GLY A 688 14.37 -3.23 19.94
N GLY A 689 13.26 -2.50 20.03
CA GLY A 689 12.88 -1.47 19.05
C GLY A 689 13.69 -0.18 19.15
N THR A 690 14.11 0.37 18.01
CA THR A 690 14.90 1.62 17.96
C THR A 690 14.05 2.80 18.41
N ALA A 691 12.79 2.86 18.00
CA ALA A 691 11.84 3.90 18.41
C ALA A 691 11.65 3.95 19.94
N ALA A 692 11.57 2.78 20.60
CA ALA A 692 11.47 2.67 22.05
C ALA A 692 12.74 3.19 22.73
N ALA A 693 13.92 2.79 22.24
CA ALA A 693 15.21 3.25 22.77
C ALA A 693 15.38 4.77 22.66
N ILE A 694 14.97 5.37 21.55
CA ILE A 694 14.96 6.84 21.37
C ILE A 694 14.02 7.49 22.39
N GLY A 695 12.79 6.99 22.52
CA GLY A 695 11.80 7.52 23.47
C GLY A 695 12.27 7.48 24.92
N ILE A 696 12.85 6.37 25.37
CA ILE A 696 13.42 6.22 26.72
C ILE A 696 14.59 7.18 26.93
N SER A 697 15.46 7.31 25.93
CA SER A 697 16.61 8.22 26.02
C SER A 697 16.17 9.66 26.23
N TYR A 698 15.12 10.09 25.53
CA TYR A 698 14.57 11.42 25.75
C TYR A 698 13.83 11.56 27.08
N HIS A 699 13.07 10.55 27.50
CA HIS A 699 12.47 10.55 28.84
C HIS A 699 13.53 10.78 29.93
N ASN A 700 14.69 10.11 29.82
CA ASN A 700 15.82 10.32 30.74
C ASN A 700 16.41 11.74 30.67
N LEU A 701 16.44 12.36 29.49
CA LEU A 701 16.85 13.76 29.34
C LEU A 701 15.85 14.71 30.00
N LEU A 702 14.54 14.44 29.88
CA LEU A 702 13.50 15.21 30.57
C LEU A 702 13.66 15.13 32.09
N LEU A 703 13.88 13.93 32.64
CA LEU A 703 14.15 13.73 34.07
C LEU A 703 15.42 14.47 34.53
N ALA A 704 16.48 14.43 33.74
CA ALA A 704 17.72 15.15 34.04
C ALA A 704 17.51 16.67 34.03
N ALA A 705 16.70 17.19 33.11
CA ALA A 705 16.36 18.61 33.04
C ALA A 705 15.56 19.08 34.27
N GLU A 706 14.59 18.27 34.71
CA GLU A 706 13.78 18.56 35.91
C GLU A 706 14.63 18.53 37.19
N ALA A 707 15.58 17.59 37.31
CA ALA A 707 16.45 17.47 38.47
C ALA A 707 17.48 18.62 38.59
N PHE A 708 17.82 19.31 37.50
CA PHE A 708 18.88 20.35 37.47
C PHE A 708 18.43 21.67 36.79
N PRO A 709 17.39 22.37 37.31
CA PRO A 709 16.81 23.54 36.66
C PRO A 709 17.78 24.73 36.57
N GLN A 710 18.74 24.84 37.49
CA GLN A 710 19.70 25.95 37.55
C GLN A 710 20.86 25.83 36.57
N ARG A 711 21.04 24.68 35.91
CA ARG A 711 22.23 24.43 35.07
C ARG A 711 22.12 24.94 33.64
N GLN A 712 21.01 25.58 33.23
CA GLN A 712 20.75 26.00 31.85
C GLN A 712 21.40 25.00 30.88
N LEU A 713 20.91 23.75 30.86
CA LEU A 713 21.26 22.83 29.78
C LEU A 713 20.80 23.51 28.49
N THR A 714 21.68 24.28 27.87
CA THR A 714 21.45 25.10 26.67
C THR A 714 21.48 24.20 25.44
N ALA A 715 20.59 23.20 25.38
CA ALA A 715 20.19 22.47 24.17
C ALA A 715 19.07 21.46 24.47
N PRO A 716 18.14 21.22 23.54
CA PRO A 716 16.79 21.75 23.54
C PRO A 716 15.82 20.82 24.28
N VAL A 717 15.61 21.03 25.58
CA VAL A 717 14.43 20.44 26.26
C VAL A 717 13.13 21.08 25.74
N ALA A 718 13.26 22.22 25.04
CA ALA A 718 12.20 22.91 24.29
C ALA A 718 12.10 22.51 22.81
N GLY A 719 12.85 21.50 22.35
CA GLY A 719 12.66 20.92 21.02
C GLY A 719 11.52 19.92 21.05
N ASN A 720 10.51 20.10 20.20
CA ASN A 720 9.42 19.13 20.02
C ASN A 720 10.01 17.81 19.53
N ILE A 721 10.19 16.84 20.42
CA ILE A 721 10.36 15.47 19.99
C ILE A 721 9.12 15.06 19.22
N PRO A 722 9.28 14.45 18.04
CA PRO A 722 8.14 13.99 17.26
C PRO A 722 7.66 12.66 17.84
N TRP A 723 7.13 12.69 19.08
CA TRP A 723 6.68 11.49 19.80
C TRP A 723 5.73 10.65 18.96
N LEU A 724 4.81 11.31 18.24
CA LEU A 724 3.87 10.66 17.35
C LEU A 724 4.54 10.01 16.12
N LEU A 725 5.66 10.54 15.61
CA LEU A 725 6.46 9.84 14.59
C LEU A 725 7.18 8.63 15.19
N LEU A 726 7.62 8.68 16.45
CA LEU A 726 8.15 7.50 17.14
C LEU A 726 7.07 6.42 17.34
N VAL A 727 5.82 6.80 17.64
CA VAL A 727 4.68 5.86 17.68
C VAL A 727 4.55 5.14 16.32
N ARG A 728 4.58 5.90 15.22
CA ARG A 728 4.52 5.35 13.86
C ARG A 728 5.66 4.37 13.59
N SER A 729 6.90 4.73 13.94
CA SER A 729 8.07 3.86 13.73
C SER A 729 8.02 2.60 14.60
N ALA A 730 7.61 2.70 15.87
CA ALA A 730 7.41 1.53 16.74
C ALA A 730 6.37 0.55 16.17
N LEU A 731 5.28 1.05 15.58
CA LEU A 731 4.28 0.20 14.92
C LEU A 731 4.82 -0.46 13.65
N GLN A 732 5.71 0.20 12.91
CA GLN A 732 6.37 -0.38 11.73
C GLN A 732 7.35 -1.49 12.14
N GLU A 733 8.19 -1.25 13.15
CA GLU A 733 9.11 -2.24 13.73
C GLU A 733 8.33 -3.48 14.22
N ALA A 734 7.19 -3.27 14.90
CA ALA A 734 6.36 -4.37 15.41
C ALA A 734 5.77 -5.28 14.32
N ARG A 735 5.54 -4.77 13.10
CA ARG A 735 5.05 -5.57 11.97
C ARG A 735 6.14 -6.48 11.41
N GLN A 736 7.39 -5.99 11.36
CA GLN A 736 8.54 -6.74 10.86
C GLN A 736 8.87 -7.95 11.74
N HIS A 737 8.75 -7.80 13.07
CA HIS A 737 8.96 -8.91 14.01
C HIS A 737 7.90 -10.01 13.96
N ARG A 738 6.77 -9.81 13.27
CA ARG A 738 5.73 -10.85 13.08
C ARG A 738 5.89 -11.62 11.77
N SER A 739 6.70 -11.11 10.83
CA SER A 739 6.96 -11.74 9.53
C SER A 739 8.23 -12.59 9.49
N ILE A 740 9.06 -12.52 10.55
CA ILE A 740 10.20 -13.40 10.83
C ILE A 740 9.71 -14.49 11.77
#